data_AF-A0A953RKB2-F1
#
_entry.id   AF-A0A953RKB2-F1
#
_cell.length_a   1.000
_cell.length_b   1.000
_cell.length_c   1.000
_cell.angle_alpha   90.00
_cell.angle_beta   90.00
_cell.angle_gamma   90.00
#
_symmetry.space_group_name_H-M   'P 1'
#
loop_
_entity.id
_entity.type
_entity.pdbx_description
1 polymer ?
#
loop_
_entity_poly.entity_id
_entity_poly.type
_entity_poly.pdbx_seq_one_letter_code
_entity_poly.pdbx_strand_id
1 'polypeptide(L)'
;MKERLGGSDYRFIAVCLALFAATTWFSIGNFYRAFPEASIDFRVNRGDGQALAGKFLSGQGYRTEGYRQASSFSFDDDAKTFLEREAGLERANQLMGTKVRLWRWSYRWFRPLQKEEFSVDITPRGELAGFEHEIPEDAARPETTAEMARSLAEDFLDTRLERKPVALEFVEASDVARPHRVDRVFTWKERDFNLHDATNRVEVTVLGNEIGGYREYLKVPEQWTRDYQRLRSKNEIAQVVDTAVLVALVVGLVVVIVMRVRRHDIRWRRAAVVGSVGMVLSFCSTLNQFSLQEFQYPTTDSYSAFVTRQLLQGLITALGAGGLLFVLTAGAEPLYREMFRDKVSLGNLFRLRALRTKRFFLGAILGITLTGIFIAYQTAFYIVAYKFGAWSPADVPYSDLLNTRFPWLFVLFGGFLPAVSEEFLFRMFSIPFLRKLARSTAIAVVLAGFIWGFGHSGYPQQPFYIRGVEVGIGGVALGLIMLRWGILPTLVWHYSVDAMYSAMLLIRSQSLYFRLSGAASAGIIVLPVLVALIAYWRHGGFESEAGLLNGDETGEGEAPTEAAPEPAAPSLAYHALSPPMRLAAIAVFAIGLLALLIPVIRFGQSPVYKITEEQARASADAFLRAQGFNPDPFRHVTFPATHWGGADSLAGKYFLERRPVDSASKLFEQYRPIQHWATRYFKSLDQEEVQVAVHPETGKVLGFSHTLPEDRPGADIPDDAARPIALAFAAAEGWDLAAMDLKESTSEKKKARRDHTLEWEARPGDPRNVDEAHFRAHVEVAGDRVTELRSYWKIPETYSRARSQQNLISIGVATLRFGVLSAGVICGLLLLIPNIRTGQVPWRLAIRIAAPAALLAGLSTLLSLKLTLAGYNTAIPLETYQATMYVVILMSVIFGFLLLGGATALLTSFYPESVAALRAANRRLLGLDAAAALLAAIGIGLFLHQVPALLTDRFHALALFSIDSPDLIVTTAPALVALANAVRSTIMYAALLGAIALILRRLTKEWMKLAAGLVAVFALLPLGMRTPGELALQYGIALMTMASAVLFCARFARRNYLAYALVLWVLSLRGPLGELFGNPIPALHAQGWIVVAVLATSVVWALYPATTRKSETV
;
A
#
# COMPACT_ATOMS: atom_id res chain seq x y z
N MET A 1 -35.42 40.12 -16.29
CA MET A 1 -35.56 41.10 -15.20
C MET A 1 -34.55 40.77 -14.11
N LYS A 2 -33.99 41.77 -13.43
CA LYS A 2 -33.07 41.55 -12.30
C LYS A 2 -33.87 41.20 -11.05
N GLU A 3 -33.45 40.16 -10.33
CA GLU A 3 -34.12 39.74 -9.10
C GLU A 3 -33.66 40.58 -7.91
N ARG A 4 -34.59 40.91 -7.01
CA ARG A 4 -34.27 41.63 -5.77
C ARG A 4 -34.57 40.76 -4.55
N LEU A 5 -33.93 41.06 -3.43
CA LEU A 5 -34.27 40.47 -2.14
C LEU A 5 -35.65 40.96 -1.72
N GLY A 6 -36.55 40.02 -1.43
CA GLY A 6 -37.86 40.25 -0.85
C GLY A 6 -37.88 39.96 0.65
N GLY A 7 -39.03 40.18 1.29
CA GLY A 7 -39.18 39.98 2.74
C GLY A 7 -38.86 38.55 3.22
N SER A 8 -39.16 37.53 2.42
CA SER A 8 -38.82 36.12 2.75
C SER A 8 -37.32 35.87 2.75
N ASP A 9 -36.56 36.54 1.88
CA ASP A 9 -35.11 36.36 1.79
C ASP A 9 -34.40 37.07 2.94
N TYR A 10 -34.85 38.27 3.32
CA TYR A 10 -34.35 38.94 4.51
C TYR A 10 -34.62 38.13 5.78
N ARG A 11 -35.80 37.52 5.90
CA ARG A 11 -36.10 36.58 7.00
C ARG A 11 -35.18 35.37 6.98
N PHE A 12 -34.96 34.77 5.81
CA PHE A 12 -34.04 33.63 5.67
C PHE A 12 -32.61 34.00 6.09
N ILE A 13 -32.08 35.12 5.60
CA ILE A 13 -30.74 35.60 5.95
C ILE A 13 -30.66 35.91 7.45
N ALA A 14 -31.66 36.56 8.02
CA ALA A 14 -31.71 36.85 9.46
C ALA A 14 -31.71 35.57 10.30
N VAL A 15 -32.48 34.54 9.90
CA VAL A 15 -32.48 33.23 10.56
C VAL A 15 -31.12 32.54 10.43
N CYS A 16 -30.52 32.55 9.23
CA CYS A 16 -29.17 32.00 9.02
C CYS A 16 -28.13 32.68 9.90
N LEU A 17 -28.14 34.01 9.97
CA LEU A 17 -27.22 34.78 10.82
C LEU A 17 -27.46 34.50 12.31
N ALA A 18 -28.71 34.44 12.76
CA ALA A 18 -29.05 34.11 14.14
C ALA A 18 -28.62 32.69 14.52
N LEU A 19 -28.87 31.71 13.64
CA LEU A 19 -28.44 30.32 13.84
C LEU A 19 -26.92 30.20 13.83
N PHE A 20 -26.24 30.85 12.89
CA PHE A 20 -24.79 30.84 12.80
C PHE A 20 -24.16 31.46 14.05
N ALA A 21 -24.68 32.62 14.52
CA ALA A 21 -24.22 33.26 15.75
C ALA A 21 -24.46 32.38 16.98
N ALA A 22 -25.67 31.81 17.12
CA ALA A 22 -26.02 30.95 18.26
C ALA A 22 -25.20 29.65 18.30
N THR A 23 -25.03 28.99 17.15
CA THR A 23 -24.24 27.75 17.04
C THR A 23 -22.75 28.02 17.25
N THR A 24 -22.23 29.11 16.70
CA THR A 24 -20.83 29.54 16.95
C THR A 24 -20.61 29.86 18.43
N TRP A 25 -21.53 30.60 19.07
CA TRP A 25 -21.45 30.88 20.51
C TRP A 25 -21.47 29.60 21.35
N PHE A 26 -22.38 28.68 21.04
CA PHE A 26 -22.47 27.38 21.71
C PHE A 26 -21.18 26.57 21.54
N SER A 27 -20.67 26.47 20.30
CA SER A 27 -19.45 25.75 19.99
C SER A 27 -18.24 26.37 20.69
N ILE A 28 -18.02 27.69 20.61
CA ILE A 28 -16.88 28.34 21.30
C ILE A 28 -16.86 28.03 22.80
N GLY A 29 -18.04 28.04 23.46
CA GLY A 29 -18.13 27.75 24.90
C GLY A 29 -18.02 26.27 25.28
N ASN A 30 -18.27 25.34 24.35
CA ASN A 30 -18.38 23.91 24.66
C ASN A 30 -17.46 23.00 23.86
N PHE A 31 -16.73 23.51 22.86
CA PHE A 31 -15.89 22.71 21.98
C PHE A 31 -14.87 21.88 22.76
N TYR A 32 -14.18 22.49 23.74
CA TYR A 32 -13.21 21.79 24.59
C TYR A 32 -13.83 20.73 25.52
N ARG A 33 -15.15 20.72 25.72
CA ARG A 33 -15.82 19.63 26.47
C ARG A 33 -16.11 18.43 25.58
N ALA A 34 -16.26 18.66 24.27
CA ALA A 34 -16.59 17.64 23.28
C ALA A 34 -15.37 17.09 22.55
N PHE A 35 -14.39 17.95 22.27
CA PHE A 35 -13.14 17.65 21.58
C PHE A 35 -12.03 18.26 22.40
N PRO A 36 -11.68 17.61 23.51
CA PRO A 36 -10.67 18.17 24.36
C PRO A 36 -9.31 17.95 23.67
N GLU A 37 -8.66 19.05 23.31
CA GLU A 37 -7.39 19.04 22.57
C GLU A 37 -6.22 18.88 23.54
N ALA A 38 -5.14 18.25 23.07
CA ALA A 38 -3.87 18.30 23.78
C ALA A 38 -3.36 19.75 23.80
N SER A 39 -3.24 20.34 24.99
CA SER A 39 -2.71 21.70 25.15
C SER A 39 -1.18 21.66 25.04
N ILE A 40 -0.65 22.07 23.88
CA ILE A 40 0.80 22.19 23.68
C ILE A 40 1.23 23.65 23.88
N ASP A 41 2.08 23.89 24.87
CA ASP A 41 2.66 25.21 25.15
C ASP A 41 3.90 25.46 24.27
N PHE A 42 3.70 26.03 23.09
CA PHE A 42 4.79 26.43 22.19
C PHE A 42 5.45 27.74 22.65
N ARG A 43 6.43 27.62 23.54
CA ARG A 43 7.32 28.74 23.93
C ARG A 43 8.46 28.95 22.94
N VAL A 44 8.92 27.85 22.35
CA VAL A 44 10.00 27.80 21.37
C VAL A 44 9.39 27.54 20.00
N ASN A 45 9.63 28.46 19.07
CA ASN A 45 9.23 28.27 17.68
C ASN A 45 10.28 27.42 16.92
N ARG A 46 9.97 27.03 15.69
CA ARG A 46 10.86 26.22 14.83
C ARG A 46 12.27 26.82 14.65
N GLY A 47 12.39 28.14 14.53
CA GLY A 47 13.69 28.82 14.38
C GLY A 47 14.48 28.84 15.69
N ASP A 48 13.81 29.13 16.80
CA ASP A 48 14.41 29.11 18.13
C ASP A 48 14.92 27.71 18.49
N GLY A 49 14.11 26.67 18.23
CA GLY A 49 14.50 25.28 18.47
C GLY A 49 15.66 24.84 17.60
N GLN A 50 15.74 25.30 16.35
CA GLN A 50 16.90 25.06 15.49
C GLN A 50 18.18 25.69 16.08
N ALA A 51 18.09 26.91 16.61
CA ALA A 51 19.22 27.56 17.25
C ALA A 51 19.66 26.84 18.54
N LEU A 52 18.71 26.39 19.36
CA LEU A 52 18.98 25.59 20.55
C LEU A 52 19.65 24.25 20.22
N ALA A 53 19.12 23.54 19.22
CA ALA A 53 19.68 22.28 18.76
C ALA A 53 21.08 22.45 18.17
N GLY A 54 21.30 23.48 17.35
CA GLY A 54 22.64 23.82 16.84
C GLY A 54 23.62 24.20 17.95
N LYS A 55 23.17 24.95 18.97
CA LYS A 55 23.96 25.29 20.15
C LYS A 55 24.33 24.03 20.94
N PHE A 56 23.40 23.10 21.13
CA PHE A 56 23.67 21.82 21.76
C PHE A 56 24.76 21.05 21.01
N LEU A 57 24.64 20.88 19.69
CA LEU A 57 25.65 20.19 18.87
C LEU A 57 27.02 20.86 18.97
N SER A 58 27.08 22.19 18.90
CA SER A 58 28.35 22.93 19.06
C SER A 58 28.95 22.77 20.46
N GLY A 59 28.10 22.67 21.50
CA GLY A 59 28.50 22.44 22.88
C GLY A 59 29.00 21.01 23.16
N GLN A 60 28.67 20.06 22.27
CA GLN A 60 29.27 18.72 22.20
C GLN A 60 30.52 18.67 21.31
N GLY A 61 30.90 19.79 20.67
CA GLY A 61 32.07 19.86 19.80
C GLY A 61 31.81 19.51 18.34
N TYR A 62 30.57 19.25 17.93
CA TYR A 62 30.23 18.96 16.53
C TYR A 62 30.16 20.23 15.68
N ARG A 63 30.60 20.11 14.43
CA ARG A 63 30.50 21.16 13.41
C ARG A 63 29.49 20.75 12.36
N THR A 64 28.42 21.52 12.24
CA THR A 64 27.35 21.28 11.25
C THR A 64 27.53 22.08 9.96
N GLU A 65 28.68 22.73 9.78
CA GLU A 65 29.02 23.44 8.54
C GLU A 65 29.03 22.48 7.34
N GLY A 66 28.31 22.84 6.28
CA GLY A 66 28.16 22.00 5.09
C GLY A 66 27.11 20.89 5.19
N TYR A 67 26.44 20.73 6.33
CA TYR A 67 25.28 19.85 6.46
C TYR A 67 24.01 20.55 5.95
N ARG A 68 23.11 19.77 5.33
CA ARG A 68 21.73 20.21 5.09
C ARG A 68 20.93 20.01 6.36
N GLN A 69 20.08 20.98 6.65
CA GLN A 69 19.23 20.94 7.83
C GLN A 69 17.77 20.75 7.40
N ALA A 70 17.09 19.81 8.03
CA ALA A 70 15.65 19.58 7.92
C ALA A 70 15.04 19.52 9.32
N SER A 71 13.74 19.78 9.43
CA SER A 71 13.05 19.68 10.71
C SER A 71 11.62 19.18 10.56
N SER A 72 11.14 18.50 11.58
CA SER A 72 9.76 18.03 11.71
C SER A 72 9.25 18.25 13.13
N PHE A 73 7.93 18.18 13.31
CA PHE A 73 7.27 18.15 14.61
C PHE A 73 6.60 16.79 14.75
N SER A 74 6.94 16.07 15.80
CA SER A 74 6.55 14.67 16.01
C SER A 74 6.14 14.45 17.48
N PHE A 75 5.43 13.34 17.69
CA PHE A 75 5.04 12.87 19.01
C PHE A 75 4.77 11.36 18.97
N ASP A 76 4.74 10.73 20.13
CA ASP A 76 4.39 9.32 20.30
C ASP A 76 2.87 9.18 20.55
N ASP A 77 2.15 8.70 19.54
CA ASP A 77 0.69 8.58 19.57
C ASP A 77 0.18 7.46 20.50
N ASP A 78 0.95 6.37 20.62
CA ASP A 78 0.61 5.25 21.50
C ASP A 78 0.76 5.67 22.96
N ALA A 79 1.88 6.30 23.31
CA ALA A 79 2.10 6.86 24.66
C ALA A 79 1.04 7.92 25.00
N LYS A 80 0.69 8.81 24.05
CA LYS A 80 -0.39 9.80 24.23
C LYS A 80 -1.71 9.10 24.55
N THR A 81 -2.11 8.17 23.69
CA THR A 81 -3.39 7.46 23.80
C THR A 81 -3.47 6.65 25.10
N PHE A 82 -2.37 6.02 25.50
CA PHE A 82 -2.24 5.35 26.79
C PHE A 82 -2.49 6.31 27.97
N LEU A 83 -1.77 7.44 28.01
CA LEU A 83 -1.92 8.42 29.08
C LEU A 83 -3.36 8.97 29.15
N GLU A 84 -3.96 9.29 28.01
CA GLU A 84 -5.34 9.79 27.92
C GLU A 84 -6.37 8.76 28.39
N ARG A 85 -6.14 7.49 28.08
CA ARG A 85 -7.02 6.39 28.46
C ARG A 85 -6.93 6.06 29.94
N GLU A 86 -5.71 5.95 30.47
CA GLU A 86 -5.44 5.42 31.81
C GLU A 86 -5.37 6.50 32.89
N ALA A 87 -4.89 7.71 32.59
CA ALA A 87 -4.84 8.82 33.55
C ALA A 87 -6.04 9.76 33.44
N GLY A 88 -6.77 9.72 32.33
CA GLY A 88 -7.74 10.76 31.96
C GLY A 88 -7.05 12.02 31.44
N LEU A 89 -7.74 12.77 30.59
CA LEU A 89 -7.10 13.79 29.76
C LEU A 89 -6.47 14.96 30.53
N GLU A 90 -7.09 15.44 31.62
CA GLU A 90 -6.52 16.56 32.39
C GLU A 90 -5.18 16.15 33.02
N ARG A 91 -5.15 14.96 33.64
CA ARG A 91 -3.91 14.42 34.21
C ARG A 91 -2.91 14.06 33.13
N ALA A 92 -3.35 13.50 32.00
CA ALA A 92 -2.50 13.20 30.85
C ALA A 92 -1.82 14.47 30.33
N ASN A 93 -2.55 15.57 30.13
CA ASN A 93 -2.00 16.85 29.69
C ASN A 93 -0.98 17.41 30.69
N GLN A 94 -1.22 17.27 32.00
CA GLN A 94 -0.23 17.63 33.01
C GLN A 94 1.04 16.77 32.88
N LEU A 95 0.90 15.45 32.79
CA LEU A 95 2.02 14.51 32.67
C LEU A 95 2.84 14.77 31.40
N MET A 96 2.18 14.92 30.25
CA MET A 96 2.80 15.25 28.95
C MET A 96 3.43 16.64 28.93
N GLY A 97 2.92 17.55 29.76
CA GLY A 97 3.45 18.90 29.91
C GLY A 97 4.65 18.99 30.85
N THR A 98 4.86 18.04 31.78
CA THR A 98 5.90 18.18 32.81
C THR A 98 6.87 17.00 32.90
N LYS A 99 6.36 15.76 32.94
CA LYS A 99 7.16 14.57 33.24
C LYS A 99 7.51 13.77 31.99
N VAL A 100 6.56 13.59 31.07
CA VAL A 100 6.71 12.78 29.86
C VAL A 100 6.85 13.70 28.66
N ARG A 101 8.06 13.85 28.13
CA ARG A 101 8.36 14.74 27.00
C ARG A 101 7.93 14.13 25.66
N LEU A 102 6.63 14.07 25.40
CA LEU A 102 6.08 13.47 24.16
C LEU A 102 6.19 14.40 22.95
N TRP A 103 6.02 15.71 23.13
CA TRP A 103 6.01 16.68 22.04
C TRP A 103 7.43 17.12 21.67
N ARG A 104 7.83 16.99 20.40
CA ARG A 104 9.21 17.26 19.98
C ARG A 104 9.27 17.97 18.63
N TRP A 105 10.09 19.01 18.57
CA TRP A 105 10.68 19.50 17.32
C TRP A 105 11.97 18.73 17.05
N SER A 106 11.95 17.89 16.01
CA SER A 106 13.12 17.15 15.57
C SER A 106 13.87 17.93 14.52
N TYR A 107 15.17 18.12 14.71
CA TYR A 107 16.08 18.76 13.76
C TYR A 107 17.13 17.75 13.32
N ARG A 108 17.27 17.59 12.01
CA ARG A 108 18.21 16.65 11.39
C ARG A 108 19.20 17.39 10.53
N TRP A 109 20.48 17.08 10.71
CA TRP A 109 21.60 17.54 9.89
C TRP A 109 22.18 16.36 9.16
N PHE A 110 22.15 16.38 7.83
CA PHE A 110 22.68 15.29 7.02
C PHE A 110 23.49 15.81 5.82
N ARG A 111 24.34 14.93 5.27
CA ARG A 111 25.03 15.16 4.00
C ARG A 111 24.65 14.05 3.01
N PRO A 112 24.23 14.39 1.77
CA PRO A 112 23.98 13.39 0.74
C PRO A 112 25.14 12.41 0.58
N LEU A 113 24.83 11.12 0.44
CA LEU A 113 25.78 10.00 0.25
C LEU A 113 26.70 9.72 1.45
N GLN A 114 26.45 10.33 2.61
CA GLN A 114 27.23 10.09 3.84
C GLN A 114 26.34 9.48 4.91
N LYS A 115 26.87 8.54 5.71
CA LYS A 115 26.07 7.96 6.81
C LYS A 115 26.02 8.90 8.00
N GLU A 116 27.08 9.69 8.18
CA GLU A 116 27.17 10.60 9.31
C GLU A 116 26.05 11.64 9.28
N GLU A 117 25.21 11.62 10.32
CA GLU A 117 24.13 12.58 10.52
C GLU A 117 23.90 12.84 12.00
N PHE A 118 23.30 13.99 12.28
CA PHE A 118 22.94 14.41 13.63
C PHE A 118 21.44 14.66 13.68
N SER A 119 20.78 14.14 14.71
CA SER A 119 19.39 14.45 15.02
C SER A 119 19.30 14.99 16.43
N VAL A 120 18.53 16.05 16.64
CA VAL A 120 18.31 16.66 17.95
C VAL A 120 16.83 16.99 18.09
N ASP A 121 16.23 16.51 19.18
CA ASP A 121 14.85 16.78 19.53
C ASP A 121 14.77 17.83 20.65
N ILE A 122 14.02 18.89 20.40
CA ILE A 122 13.77 19.97 21.35
C ILE A 122 12.27 20.02 21.67
N THR A 123 11.92 20.07 22.95
CA THR A 123 10.51 20.22 23.36
C THR A 123 9.96 21.59 22.94
N PRO A 124 8.64 21.76 22.83
CA PRO A 124 8.01 23.07 22.67
C PRO A 124 8.40 24.13 23.72
N ARG A 125 9.00 23.72 24.85
CA ARG A 125 9.50 24.60 25.91
C ARG A 125 11.00 24.94 25.80
N GLY A 126 11.73 24.31 24.88
CA GLY A 126 13.16 24.55 24.66
C GLY A 126 14.09 23.59 25.38
N GLU A 127 13.57 22.51 25.96
CA GLU A 127 14.37 21.49 26.65
C GLU A 127 14.85 20.42 25.66
N LEU A 128 16.02 19.83 25.90
CA LEU A 128 16.50 18.69 25.12
C LEU A 128 15.66 17.43 25.45
N ALA A 129 15.07 16.81 24.42
CA ALA A 129 14.27 15.59 24.53
C ALA A 129 14.93 14.37 23.87
N GLY A 130 15.91 14.60 23.01
CA GLY A 130 16.60 13.55 22.29
C GLY A 130 17.80 14.09 21.51
N PHE A 131 18.78 13.22 21.29
CA PHE A 131 19.96 13.46 20.48
C PHE A 131 20.42 12.13 19.86
N GLU A 132 20.87 12.17 18.63
CA GLU A 132 21.48 11.03 17.97
C GLU A 132 22.59 11.51 17.02
N HIS A 133 23.73 10.84 17.07
CA HIS A 133 24.86 10.96 16.16
C HIS A 133 25.05 9.61 15.49
N GLU A 134 24.53 9.49 14.28
CA GLU A 134 24.69 8.27 13.49
C GLU A 134 26.04 8.35 12.77
N ILE A 135 26.86 7.29 12.82
CA ILE A 135 28.16 7.21 12.12
C ILE A 135 28.32 5.87 11.38
N PRO A 136 29.21 5.79 10.36
CA PRO A 136 29.59 4.53 9.73
C PRO A 136 29.96 3.45 10.73
N GLU A 137 29.61 2.19 10.48
CA GLU A 137 30.00 1.10 11.38
C GLU A 137 31.52 0.97 11.51
N ASP A 138 32.25 1.32 10.47
CA ASP A 138 33.72 1.28 10.41
C ASP A 138 34.41 2.51 11.07
N ALA A 139 33.64 3.50 11.52
CA ALA A 139 34.22 4.69 12.14
C ALA A 139 34.91 4.33 13.46
N ALA A 140 36.24 4.44 13.50
CA ALA A 140 37.04 4.12 14.68
C ALA A 140 36.77 5.10 15.83
N ARG A 141 36.75 4.56 17.04
CA ARG A 141 36.76 5.33 18.30
C ARG A 141 37.68 4.63 19.29
N PRO A 142 38.36 5.38 20.18
CA PRO A 142 39.09 4.78 21.29
C PRO A 142 38.23 3.77 22.04
N GLU A 143 38.79 2.61 22.32
CA GLU A 143 38.13 1.62 23.18
C GLU A 143 37.94 2.18 24.58
N THR A 144 36.86 1.75 25.24
CA THR A 144 36.49 2.17 26.59
C THR A 144 35.85 0.99 27.29
N THR A 145 36.11 0.84 28.60
CA THR A 145 35.49 -0.24 29.40
C THR A 145 34.02 0.07 29.66
N ALA A 146 33.23 -0.95 30.01
CA ALA A 146 31.80 -0.75 30.29
C ALA A 146 31.58 0.25 31.44
N GLU A 147 32.42 0.22 32.48
CA GLU A 147 32.34 1.10 33.64
C GLU A 147 32.66 2.55 33.26
N MET A 148 33.69 2.76 32.44
CA MET A 148 34.06 4.10 31.96
C MET A 148 32.98 4.67 31.05
N ALA A 149 32.42 3.86 30.13
CA ALA A 149 31.33 4.27 29.25
C ALA A 149 30.06 4.60 30.04
N ARG A 150 29.75 3.81 31.08
CA ARG A 150 28.63 4.10 31.98
C ARG A 150 28.83 5.38 32.76
N SER A 151 30.04 5.62 33.27
CA SER A 151 30.39 6.87 33.96
C SER A 151 30.23 8.08 33.03
N LEU A 152 30.66 7.98 31.77
CA LEU A 152 30.41 8.98 30.73
C LEU A 152 28.91 9.26 30.53
N ALA A 153 28.08 8.21 30.47
CA ALA A 153 26.64 8.35 30.32
C ALA A 153 25.98 8.99 31.55
N GLU A 154 26.38 8.59 32.75
CA GLU A 154 25.87 9.17 34.01
C GLU A 154 26.29 10.63 34.19
N ASP A 155 27.53 10.99 33.83
CA ASP A 155 28.03 12.37 33.81
C ASP A 155 27.28 13.24 32.79
N PHE A 156 26.96 12.69 31.60
CA PHE A 156 26.13 13.38 30.62
C PHE A 156 24.72 13.67 31.16
N LEU A 157 24.09 12.69 31.83
CA LEU A 157 22.78 12.87 32.46
C LEU A 157 22.80 13.96 33.54
N ASP A 158 23.84 13.99 34.39
CA ASP A 158 23.95 14.97 35.48
C ASP A 158 24.31 16.37 34.95
N THR A 159 25.38 16.49 34.17
CA THR A 159 25.96 17.79 33.79
C THR A 159 25.25 18.47 32.62
N ARG A 160 24.68 17.72 31.67
CA ARG A 160 24.05 18.28 30.46
C ARG A 160 22.54 18.31 30.51
N LEU A 161 21.94 17.33 31.18
CA LEU A 161 20.49 17.18 31.26
C LEU A 161 19.92 17.56 32.63
N GLU A 162 20.78 17.86 33.62
CA GLU A 162 20.41 18.15 35.01
C GLU A 162 19.55 17.04 35.64
N ARG A 163 19.69 15.80 35.13
CA ARG A 163 19.00 14.60 35.62
C ARG A 163 19.95 13.81 36.51
N LYS A 164 19.82 14.03 37.82
CA LYS A 164 20.64 13.34 38.82
C LYS A 164 20.46 11.81 38.71
N PRO A 165 21.52 11.01 38.55
CA PRO A 165 21.44 9.55 38.48
C PRO A 165 20.72 8.91 39.68
N VAL A 166 20.70 9.56 40.85
CA VAL A 166 19.99 9.08 42.05
C VAL A 166 18.47 8.97 41.89
N ALA A 167 17.88 9.81 41.01
CA ALA A 167 16.44 9.78 40.71
C ALA A 167 16.08 8.67 39.70
N LEU A 168 17.09 8.01 39.15
CA LEU A 168 16.97 6.97 38.13
C LEU A 168 17.29 5.60 38.73
N GLU A 169 16.68 4.58 38.16
CA GLU A 169 16.97 3.17 38.43
C GLU A 169 17.52 2.56 37.15
N PHE A 170 18.72 1.99 37.22
CA PHE A 170 19.35 1.32 36.08
C PHE A 170 18.57 0.06 35.71
N VAL A 171 18.29 -0.12 34.41
CA VAL A 171 17.47 -1.21 33.89
C VAL A 171 18.34 -2.25 33.20
N GLU A 172 19.13 -1.82 32.21
CA GLU A 172 19.95 -2.69 31.37
C GLU A 172 21.06 -1.93 30.63
N ALA A 173 22.01 -2.70 30.11
CA ALA A 173 23.03 -2.26 29.16
C ALA A 173 23.00 -3.18 27.94
N SER A 174 23.38 -2.63 26.79
CA SER A 174 23.45 -3.34 25.51
C SER A 174 24.74 -3.00 24.80
N ASP A 175 25.50 -4.03 24.40
CA ASP A 175 26.79 -3.89 23.74
C ASP A 175 26.71 -4.40 22.28
N VAL A 176 27.04 -3.52 21.34
CA VAL A 176 27.12 -3.83 19.91
C VAL A 176 28.56 -3.63 19.44
N ALA A 177 29.28 -4.72 19.17
CA ALA A 177 30.62 -4.61 18.62
C ALA A 177 30.59 -4.21 17.14
N ARG A 178 31.29 -3.14 16.83
CA ARG A 178 31.59 -2.67 15.48
C ARG A 178 33.03 -3.06 15.12
N PRO A 179 33.44 -3.01 13.83
CA PRO A 179 34.81 -3.34 13.43
C PRO A 179 35.90 -2.63 14.23
N HIS A 180 35.69 -1.36 14.60
CA HIS A 180 36.72 -0.51 15.22
C HIS A 180 36.23 0.26 16.47
N ARG A 181 35.15 -0.21 17.10
CA ARG A 181 34.62 0.33 18.37
C ARG A 181 33.55 -0.60 18.96
N VAL A 182 33.12 -0.33 20.20
CA VAL A 182 31.91 -0.93 20.78
C VAL A 182 30.91 0.19 21.06
N ASP A 183 29.71 0.05 20.52
CA ASP A 183 28.59 0.95 20.79
C ASP A 183 27.83 0.39 22.00
N ARG A 184 27.66 1.20 23.05
CA ARG A 184 26.97 0.80 24.29
C ARG A 184 25.74 1.63 24.51
N VAL A 185 24.61 0.99 24.80
CA VAL A 185 23.36 1.67 25.18
C VAL A 185 23.07 1.34 26.63
N PHE A 186 22.85 2.37 27.44
CA PHE A 186 22.46 2.21 28.84
C PHE A 186 21.04 2.75 29.03
N THR A 187 20.19 1.97 29.67
CA THR A 187 18.79 2.33 29.90
C THR A 187 18.52 2.47 31.40
N TRP A 188 17.83 3.55 31.76
CA TRP A 188 17.32 3.79 33.10
C TRP A 188 15.81 4.04 33.04
N LYS A 189 15.11 3.76 34.15
CA LYS A 189 13.73 4.18 34.37
C LYS A 189 13.67 5.18 35.52
N GLU A 190 12.71 6.10 35.48
CA GLU A 190 12.46 7.03 36.59
C GLU A 190 11.84 6.29 37.78
N ARG A 191 12.41 6.49 38.99
CA ARG A 191 11.95 5.80 40.21
C ARG A 191 10.50 6.16 40.60
N ASP A 192 10.15 7.44 40.44
CA ASP A 192 8.88 8.00 40.92
C ASP A 192 7.81 8.11 39.81
N PHE A 193 7.98 7.36 38.71
CA PHE A 193 7.00 7.30 37.63
C PHE A 193 6.62 5.86 37.31
N ASN A 194 5.42 5.46 37.75
CA ASN A 194 4.74 4.27 37.28
C ASN A 194 3.25 4.61 37.14
N LEU A 195 2.69 4.38 35.96
CA LEU A 195 1.27 4.51 35.69
C LEU A 195 0.80 3.22 35.03
N HIS A 196 0.10 2.36 35.78
CA HIS A 196 -0.38 1.07 35.29
C HIS A 196 0.72 0.26 34.57
N ASP A 197 1.87 0.11 35.22
CA ASP A 197 3.08 -0.56 34.71
C ASP A 197 3.84 0.17 33.58
N ALA A 198 3.32 1.29 33.07
CA ALA A 198 4.09 2.14 32.17
C ALA A 198 5.17 2.92 32.94
N THR A 199 6.39 2.90 32.40
CA THR A 199 7.57 3.56 33.00
C THR A 199 8.17 4.57 32.04
N ASN A 200 8.59 5.73 32.56
CA ASN A 200 9.35 6.69 31.76
C ASN A 200 10.82 6.25 31.74
N ARG A 201 11.35 6.03 30.54
CA ARG A 201 12.70 5.49 30.31
C ARG A 201 13.60 6.52 29.64
N VAL A 202 14.87 6.44 30.00
CA VAL A 202 15.95 7.24 29.45
C VAL A 202 17.03 6.29 28.94
N GLU A 203 17.44 6.49 27.69
CA GLU A 203 18.53 5.77 27.04
C GLU A 203 19.67 6.73 26.71
N VAL A 204 20.90 6.31 26.96
CA VAL A 204 22.11 7.01 26.52
C VAL A 204 22.98 6.04 25.72
N THR A 205 23.36 6.46 24.52
CA THR A 205 24.23 5.70 23.62
C THR A 205 25.63 6.28 23.66
N VAL A 206 26.64 5.42 23.85
CA VAL A 206 28.07 5.74 23.86
C VAL A 206 28.75 5.01 22.71
N LEU A 207 29.35 5.75 21.78
CA LEU A 207 30.05 5.23 20.60
C LEU A 207 31.55 5.14 20.91
N GLY A 208 32.01 4.00 21.42
CA GLY A 208 33.36 3.86 21.98
C GLY A 208 33.52 4.70 23.24
N ASN A 209 34.11 5.89 23.12
CA ASN A 209 34.41 6.81 24.22
C ASN A 209 33.64 8.15 24.16
N GLU A 210 32.64 8.25 23.28
CA GLU A 210 31.93 9.49 22.96
C GLU A 210 30.42 9.31 23.16
N ILE A 211 29.71 10.31 23.71
CA ILE A 211 28.24 10.28 23.77
C ILE A 211 27.69 10.44 22.36
N GLY A 212 27.05 9.40 21.84
CA GLY A 212 26.44 9.39 20.51
C GLY A 212 24.92 9.47 20.52
N GLY A 213 24.26 9.38 21.66
CA GLY A 213 22.81 9.52 21.68
C GLY A 213 22.18 9.65 23.06
N TYR A 214 20.98 10.22 23.08
CA TYR A 214 20.09 10.34 24.21
C TYR A 214 18.64 10.22 23.72
N ARG A 215 17.83 9.41 24.38
CA ARG A 215 16.40 9.28 24.08
C ARG A 215 15.62 9.13 25.37
N GLU A 216 14.50 9.85 25.46
CA GLU A 216 13.47 9.63 26.48
C GLU A 216 12.22 9.05 25.83
N TYR A 217 11.50 8.13 26.48
CA TYR A 217 10.22 7.61 26.01
C TYR A 217 9.43 6.94 27.13
N LEU A 218 8.11 6.84 26.93
CA LEU A 218 7.23 6.09 27.81
C LEU A 218 7.15 4.63 27.33
N LYS A 219 7.67 3.66 28.09
CA LYS A 219 7.47 2.24 27.80
C LYS A 219 6.04 1.86 28.22
N VAL A 220 5.16 1.74 27.23
CA VAL A 220 3.79 1.24 27.39
C VAL A 220 3.81 -0.30 27.51
N PRO A 221 3.04 -0.90 28.43
CA PRO A 221 2.93 -2.36 28.54
C PRO A 221 2.46 -3.02 27.24
N GLU A 222 3.11 -4.10 26.82
CA GLU A 222 2.80 -4.80 25.57
C GLU A 222 1.35 -5.31 25.55
N GLN A 223 0.86 -5.78 26.70
CA GLN A 223 -0.51 -6.27 26.86
C GLN A 223 -1.55 -5.16 26.62
N TRP A 224 -1.28 -3.92 27.07
CA TRP A 224 -2.19 -2.79 26.83
C TRP A 224 -2.30 -2.48 25.33
N THR A 225 -1.18 -2.46 24.62
CA THR A 225 -1.17 -2.22 23.16
C THR A 225 -1.97 -3.30 22.43
N ARG A 226 -1.84 -4.57 22.84
CA ARG A 226 -2.63 -5.67 22.27
C ARG A 226 -4.12 -5.54 22.58
N ASP A 227 -4.48 -5.19 23.81
CA ASP A 227 -5.88 -4.97 24.19
C ASP A 227 -6.49 -3.77 23.44
N TYR A 228 -5.70 -2.72 23.21
CA TYR A 228 -6.09 -1.59 22.38
C TYR A 228 -6.28 -2.00 20.91
N GLN A 229 -5.39 -2.79 20.32
CA GLN A 229 -5.57 -3.36 18.98
C GLN A 229 -6.82 -4.24 18.89
N ARG A 230 -7.07 -5.09 19.90
CA ARG A 230 -8.29 -5.91 20.00
C ARG A 230 -9.53 -5.03 19.99
N LEU A 231 -9.53 -3.94 20.77
CA LEU A 231 -10.63 -2.98 20.83
C LEU A 231 -10.86 -2.29 19.47
N ARG A 232 -9.77 -1.83 18.83
CA ARG A 232 -9.74 -1.16 17.51
C ARG A 232 -10.15 -2.07 16.37
N SER A 233 -9.93 -3.39 16.46
CA SER A 233 -10.31 -4.34 15.40
C SER A 233 -11.80 -4.28 15.03
N LYS A 234 -12.67 -3.89 15.97
CA LYS A 234 -14.11 -3.67 15.72
C LYS A 234 -14.38 -2.41 14.89
N ASN A 235 -13.60 -1.34 15.10
CA ASN A 235 -13.64 -0.13 14.29
C ASN A 235 -13.20 -0.44 12.84
N GLU A 236 -12.10 -1.18 12.72
CA GLU A 236 -11.51 -1.57 11.42
C GLU A 236 -12.45 -2.47 10.63
N ILE A 237 -13.03 -3.52 11.22
CA ILE A 237 -13.97 -4.39 10.50
C ILE A 237 -15.22 -3.64 10.06
N ALA A 238 -15.74 -2.70 10.89
CA ALA A 238 -16.89 -1.88 10.50
C ALA A 238 -16.54 -1.01 9.27
N GLN A 239 -15.34 -0.43 9.23
CA GLN A 239 -14.85 0.31 8.07
C GLN A 239 -14.64 -0.59 6.84
N VAL A 240 -14.12 -1.81 7.02
CA VAL A 240 -13.93 -2.77 5.92
C VAL A 240 -15.28 -3.20 5.33
N VAL A 241 -16.28 -3.47 6.17
CA VAL A 241 -17.65 -3.78 5.73
C VAL A 241 -18.24 -2.60 4.96
N ASP A 242 -18.10 -1.37 5.44
CA ASP A 242 -18.53 -0.18 4.71
C ASP A 242 -17.78 -0.02 3.38
N THR A 243 -16.48 -0.26 3.36
CA THR A 243 -15.67 -0.21 2.14
C THR A 243 -16.18 -1.21 1.09
N ALA A 244 -16.68 -2.38 1.49
CA ALA A 244 -17.32 -3.31 0.56
C ALA A 244 -18.64 -2.77 -0.01
N VAL A 245 -19.44 -2.08 0.79
CA VAL A 245 -20.64 -1.37 0.33
C VAL A 245 -20.28 -0.21 -0.61
N LEU A 246 -19.21 0.52 -0.30
CA LEU A 246 -18.65 1.57 -1.14
C LEU A 246 -18.19 1.02 -2.49
N VAL A 247 -17.51 -0.13 -2.51
CA VAL A 247 -17.13 -0.82 -3.75
C VAL A 247 -18.37 -1.20 -4.56
N ALA A 248 -19.45 -1.65 -3.93
CA ALA A 248 -20.71 -1.91 -4.63
C ALA A 248 -21.32 -0.62 -5.24
N LEU A 249 -21.21 0.53 -4.56
CA LEU A 249 -21.58 1.83 -5.13
C LEU A 249 -20.70 2.21 -6.32
N VAL A 250 -19.39 1.98 -6.25
CA VAL A 250 -18.45 2.23 -7.36
C VAL A 250 -18.78 1.33 -8.56
N VAL A 251 -19.19 0.08 -8.35
CA VAL A 251 -19.72 -0.78 -9.43
C VAL A 251 -20.95 -0.11 -10.06
N GLY A 252 -21.90 0.35 -9.24
CA GLY A 252 -23.06 1.11 -9.70
C GLY A 252 -22.66 2.34 -10.53
N LEU A 253 -21.63 3.07 -10.09
CA LEU A 253 -21.09 4.24 -10.78
C LEU A 253 -20.53 3.87 -12.16
N VAL A 254 -19.74 2.81 -12.24
CA VAL A 254 -19.19 2.30 -13.51
C VAL A 254 -20.32 1.87 -14.46
N VAL A 255 -21.33 1.17 -13.95
CA VAL A 255 -22.52 0.78 -14.75
C VAL A 255 -23.24 2.02 -15.29
N VAL A 256 -23.44 3.04 -14.46
CA VAL A 256 -24.06 4.31 -14.87
C VAL A 256 -23.22 5.02 -15.91
N ILE A 257 -21.89 5.09 -15.75
CA ILE A 257 -20.98 5.64 -16.76
C ILE A 257 -21.18 4.92 -18.08
N VAL A 258 -21.10 3.58 -18.11
CA VAL A 258 -21.33 2.79 -19.32
C VAL A 258 -22.67 3.10 -19.99
N MET A 259 -23.76 3.13 -19.20
CA MET A 259 -25.10 3.46 -19.71
C MET A 259 -25.19 4.87 -20.28
N ARG A 260 -24.53 5.86 -19.64
CA ARG A 260 -24.56 7.27 -20.05
C ARG A 260 -23.64 7.57 -21.21
N VAL A 261 -22.52 6.84 -21.34
CA VAL A 261 -21.69 6.86 -22.54
C VAL A 261 -22.52 6.45 -23.76
N ARG A 262 -23.31 5.37 -23.66
CA ARG A 262 -24.20 4.91 -24.74
C ARG A 262 -25.24 5.95 -25.16
N ARG A 263 -25.69 6.78 -24.23
CA ARG A 263 -26.66 7.86 -24.49
C ARG A 263 -26.02 9.20 -24.86
N HIS A 264 -24.70 9.24 -25.05
CA HIS A 264 -23.94 10.47 -25.30
C HIS A 264 -24.17 11.56 -24.22
N ASP A 265 -24.49 11.14 -23.00
CA ASP A 265 -25.00 12.02 -21.93
C ASP A 265 -23.88 12.45 -20.94
N ILE A 266 -22.64 11.97 -21.13
CA ILE A 266 -21.49 12.36 -20.30
C ILE A 266 -20.85 13.64 -20.84
N ARG A 267 -20.76 14.66 -19.97
CA ARG A 267 -20.07 15.92 -20.27
C ARG A 267 -18.57 15.82 -19.97
N TRP A 268 -17.82 15.14 -20.84
CA TRP A 268 -16.38 14.86 -20.67
C TRP A 268 -15.51 16.08 -20.34
N ARG A 269 -15.79 17.23 -20.96
CA ARG A 269 -15.07 18.49 -20.67
C ARG A 269 -15.22 18.92 -19.21
N ARG A 270 -16.39 18.70 -18.59
CA ARG A 270 -16.63 19.05 -17.18
C ARG A 270 -15.85 18.14 -16.25
N ALA A 271 -15.93 16.83 -16.49
CA ALA A 271 -15.14 15.85 -15.76
C ALA A 271 -13.63 16.16 -15.87
N ALA A 272 -13.16 16.51 -17.07
CA ALA A 272 -11.75 16.90 -17.29
C ALA A 272 -11.35 18.17 -16.53
N VAL A 273 -12.21 19.19 -16.47
CA VAL A 273 -11.94 20.42 -15.70
C VAL A 273 -11.85 20.12 -14.21
N VAL A 274 -12.84 19.41 -13.64
CA VAL A 274 -12.83 19.06 -12.20
C VAL A 274 -11.62 18.19 -11.87
N GLY A 275 -11.34 17.18 -12.69
CA GLY A 275 -10.15 16.33 -12.55
C GLY A 275 -8.84 17.11 -12.65
N SER A 276 -8.72 18.06 -13.59
CA SER A 276 -7.52 18.89 -13.74
C SER A 276 -7.30 19.82 -12.54
N VAL A 277 -8.37 20.39 -11.98
CA VAL A 277 -8.28 21.20 -10.76
C VAL A 277 -7.80 20.35 -9.59
N GLY A 278 -8.38 19.16 -9.39
CA GLY A 278 -7.92 18.22 -8.36
C GLY A 278 -6.47 17.79 -8.54
N MET A 279 -6.05 17.55 -9.79
CA MET A 279 -4.66 17.23 -10.12
C MET A 279 -3.71 18.38 -9.76
N VAL A 280 -4.01 19.62 -10.17
CA VAL A 280 -3.16 20.78 -9.87
C VAL A 280 -3.07 21.02 -8.36
N LEU A 281 -4.20 21.00 -7.65
CA LEU A 281 -4.21 21.20 -6.20
C LEU A 281 -3.46 20.09 -5.46
N SER A 282 -3.62 18.83 -5.89
CA SER A 282 -2.89 17.69 -5.32
C SER A 282 -1.39 17.79 -5.57
N PHE A 283 -0.98 18.20 -6.78
CA PHE A 283 0.43 18.41 -7.12
C PHE A 283 1.03 19.52 -6.26
N CYS A 284 0.37 20.68 -6.20
CA CYS A 284 0.78 21.80 -5.35
C CYS A 284 0.86 21.40 -3.87
N SER A 285 -0.12 20.65 -3.35
CA SER A 285 -0.10 20.14 -1.98
C SER A 285 1.09 19.20 -1.74
N THR A 286 1.42 18.33 -2.69
CA THR A 286 2.58 17.44 -2.58
C THR A 286 3.89 18.22 -2.59
N LEU A 287 4.02 19.24 -3.45
CA LEU A 287 5.19 20.13 -3.44
C LEU A 287 5.31 20.90 -2.11
N ASN A 288 4.18 21.26 -1.50
CA ASN A 288 4.16 21.94 -0.20
C ASN A 288 4.64 21.05 0.96
N GLN A 289 4.47 19.73 0.83
CA GLN A 289 4.97 18.73 1.78
C GLN A 289 6.46 18.41 1.60
N PHE A 290 7.17 19.05 0.65
CA PHE A 290 8.58 18.75 0.39
C PHE A 290 9.47 18.85 1.64
N SER A 291 9.20 19.79 2.55
CA SER A 291 9.97 19.92 3.80
C SER A 291 9.83 18.72 4.73
N LEU A 292 8.66 18.07 4.79
CA LEU A 292 8.46 16.81 5.54
C LEU A 292 9.21 15.65 4.87
N GLN A 293 9.14 15.59 3.54
CA GLN A 293 9.82 14.57 2.75
C GLN A 293 11.35 14.71 2.88
N GLU A 294 11.87 15.95 2.91
CA GLU A 294 13.29 16.25 3.11
C GLU A 294 13.78 15.85 4.50
N PHE A 295 12.93 15.93 5.54
CA PHE A 295 13.27 15.38 6.85
C PHE A 295 13.46 13.86 6.81
N GLN A 296 12.68 13.14 5.99
CA GLN A 296 12.81 11.70 5.74
C GLN A 296 13.77 11.36 4.59
N TYR A 297 14.67 12.29 4.21
CA TYR A 297 15.63 12.06 3.14
C TYR A 297 16.54 10.86 3.43
N PRO A 298 16.58 9.83 2.57
CA PRO A 298 17.54 8.73 2.72
C PRO A 298 18.93 9.19 2.28
N THR A 299 19.91 9.18 3.19
CA THR A 299 21.28 9.65 2.90
C THR A 299 22.04 8.73 1.95
N THR A 300 21.51 7.56 1.63
CA THR A 300 22.00 6.67 0.57
C THR A 300 21.80 7.25 -0.83
N ASP A 301 20.79 8.11 -1.02
CA ASP A 301 20.47 8.70 -2.31
C ASP A 301 21.29 9.97 -2.55
N SER A 302 21.44 10.38 -3.82
CA SER A 302 21.87 11.75 -4.11
C SER A 302 20.68 12.70 -3.98
N TYR A 303 20.93 13.95 -3.58
CA TYR A 303 19.84 14.90 -3.36
C TYR A 303 19.03 15.17 -4.64
N SER A 304 19.68 15.17 -5.81
CA SER A 304 19.00 15.33 -7.10
C SER A 304 18.11 14.14 -7.45
N ALA A 305 18.56 12.90 -7.16
CA ALA A 305 17.75 11.70 -7.36
C ALA A 305 16.51 11.71 -6.47
N PHE A 306 16.68 12.06 -5.19
CA PHE A 306 15.58 12.26 -4.26
C PHE A 306 14.56 13.30 -4.77
N VAL A 307 14.99 14.52 -5.11
CA VAL A 307 14.08 15.57 -5.63
C VAL A 307 13.33 15.09 -6.87
N THR A 308 14.03 14.43 -7.80
CA THR A 308 13.40 13.87 -9.02
C THR A 308 12.33 12.84 -8.67
N ARG A 309 12.62 11.93 -7.72
CA ARG A 309 11.65 10.94 -7.23
C ARG A 309 10.43 11.61 -6.60
N GLN A 310 10.63 12.62 -5.75
CA GLN A 310 9.53 13.34 -5.10
C GLN A 310 8.64 14.06 -6.11
N LEU A 311 9.21 14.68 -7.15
CA LEU A 311 8.45 15.31 -8.23
C LEU A 311 7.61 14.29 -9.03
N LEU A 312 8.21 13.13 -9.36
CA LEU A 312 7.52 12.07 -10.09
C LEU A 312 6.43 11.41 -9.25
N GLN A 313 6.69 11.14 -7.98
CA GLN A 313 5.68 10.64 -7.04
C GLN A 313 4.53 11.64 -6.89
N GLY A 314 4.84 12.94 -6.76
CA GLY A 314 3.82 14.00 -6.74
C GLY A 314 2.98 14.05 -8.01
N LEU A 315 3.57 13.85 -9.19
CA LEU A 315 2.82 13.75 -10.44
C LEU A 315 1.90 12.53 -10.46
N ILE A 316 2.35 11.37 -9.99
CA ILE A 316 1.54 10.14 -9.91
C ILE A 316 0.36 10.34 -8.96
N THR A 317 0.61 10.88 -7.76
CA THR A 317 -0.45 11.20 -6.78
C THR A 317 -1.46 12.18 -7.36
N ALA A 318 -1.00 13.23 -8.04
CA ALA A 318 -1.84 14.22 -8.69
C ALA A 318 -2.71 13.62 -9.80
N LEU A 319 -2.15 12.75 -10.64
CA LEU A 319 -2.89 12.02 -11.67
C LEU A 319 -3.94 11.09 -11.06
N GLY A 320 -3.63 10.43 -9.94
CA GLY A 320 -4.56 9.60 -9.18
C GLY A 320 -5.75 10.40 -8.66
N ALA A 321 -5.50 11.51 -7.97
CA ALA A 321 -6.54 12.40 -7.45
C ALA A 321 -7.40 13.00 -8.58
N GLY A 322 -6.78 13.49 -9.65
CA GLY A 322 -7.49 14.02 -10.81
C GLY A 322 -8.32 12.95 -11.54
N GLY A 323 -7.79 11.73 -11.68
CA GLY A 323 -8.50 10.58 -12.25
C GLY A 323 -9.72 10.15 -11.44
N LEU A 324 -9.59 10.10 -10.11
CA LEU A 324 -10.71 9.84 -9.20
C LEU A 324 -11.84 10.85 -9.40
N LEU A 325 -11.53 12.15 -9.34
CA LEU A 325 -12.53 13.20 -9.50
C LEU A 325 -13.14 13.22 -10.91
N PHE A 326 -12.35 12.90 -11.94
CA PHE A 326 -12.84 12.73 -13.30
C PHE A 326 -13.91 11.63 -13.38
N VAL A 327 -13.63 10.45 -12.83
CA VAL A 327 -14.56 9.30 -12.85
C VAL A 327 -15.83 9.60 -12.04
N LEU A 328 -15.68 10.15 -10.83
CA LEU A 328 -16.82 10.55 -9.99
C LEU A 328 -17.70 11.57 -10.70
N THR A 329 -17.11 12.62 -11.28
CA THR A 329 -17.87 13.63 -12.03
C THR A 329 -18.59 13.02 -13.24
N ALA A 330 -17.92 12.15 -14.00
CA ALA A 330 -18.48 11.53 -15.19
C ALA A 330 -19.71 10.65 -14.88
N GLY A 331 -19.75 9.98 -13.73
CA GLY A 331 -20.88 9.14 -13.33
C GLY A 331 -21.96 9.87 -12.52
N ALA A 332 -21.59 10.83 -11.66
CA ALA A 332 -22.52 11.54 -10.79
C ALA A 332 -23.29 12.65 -11.52
N GLU A 333 -22.61 13.43 -12.37
CA GLU A 333 -23.20 14.62 -13.02
C GLU A 333 -24.43 14.32 -13.88
N PRO A 334 -24.48 13.24 -14.69
CA PRO A 334 -25.68 12.93 -15.48
C PRO A 334 -26.89 12.57 -14.63
N LEU A 335 -26.70 11.85 -13.52
CA LEU A 335 -27.80 11.50 -12.60
C LEU A 335 -28.30 12.72 -11.84
N TYR A 336 -27.38 13.58 -11.40
CA TYR A 336 -27.73 14.85 -10.76
C TYR A 336 -28.55 15.73 -11.71
N ARG A 337 -28.09 15.92 -12.95
CA ARG A 337 -28.77 16.74 -13.96
C ARG A 337 -30.18 16.21 -14.26
N GLU A 338 -30.34 14.90 -14.42
CA GLU A 338 -31.63 14.28 -14.70
C GLU A 338 -32.62 14.44 -13.53
N MET A 339 -32.18 14.19 -12.29
CA MET A 339 -33.08 14.18 -11.14
C MET A 339 -33.44 15.59 -10.65
N PHE A 340 -32.55 16.56 -10.84
CA PHE A 340 -32.64 17.89 -10.24
C PHE A 340 -32.71 19.00 -11.29
N ARG A 341 -33.68 18.89 -12.20
CA ARG A 341 -33.84 19.79 -13.36
C ARG A 341 -33.98 21.27 -12.97
N ASP A 342 -34.60 21.55 -11.83
CA ASP A 342 -34.83 22.88 -11.29
C ASP A 342 -33.63 23.46 -10.52
N LYS A 343 -32.51 22.72 -10.40
CA LYS A 343 -31.30 23.17 -9.70
C LYS A 343 -30.25 23.69 -10.70
N VAL A 344 -29.36 24.56 -10.24
CA VAL A 344 -28.23 25.08 -11.05
C VAL A 344 -27.34 23.93 -11.48
N SER A 345 -26.94 23.92 -12.75
CA SER A 345 -26.06 22.87 -13.27
C SER A 345 -24.65 22.98 -12.70
N LEU A 346 -23.98 21.83 -12.52
CA LEU A 346 -22.59 21.80 -12.06
C LEU A 346 -21.67 22.63 -12.98
N GLY A 347 -21.90 22.58 -14.30
CA GLY A 347 -21.11 23.31 -15.28
C GLY A 347 -21.30 24.83 -15.27
N ASN A 348 -22.41 25.31 -14.71
CA ASN A 348 -22.70 26.74 -14.59
C ASN A 348 -22.39 27.29 -13.20
N LEU A 349 -22.33 26.45 -12.17
CA LEU A 349 -22.18 26.81 -10.75
C LEU A 349 -21.03 27.80 -10.47
N PHE A 350 -19.92 27.66 -11.19
CA PHE A 350 -18.71 28.49 -11.03
C PHE A 350 -18.52 29.54 -12.15
N ARG A 351 -19.51 29.74 -13.02
CA ARG A 351 -19.47 30.85 -13.99
C ARG A 351 -19.75 32.16 -13.30
N LEU A 352 -19.10 33.24 -13.74
CA LEU A 352 -19.31 34.60 -13.22
C LEU A 352 -20.79 35.01 -13.16
N ARG A 353 -21.58 34.58 -14.15
CA ARG A 353 -23.03 34.83 -14.18
C ARG A 353 -23.77 34.13 -13.04
N ALA A 354 -23.44 32.87 -12.74
CA ALA A 354 -24.07 32.10 -11.67
C ALA A 354 -23.72 32.63 -10.29
N LEU A 355 -22.47 33.08 -10.07
CA LEU A 355 -22.06 33.75 -8.82
C LEU A 355 -22.92 34.98 -8.49
N ARG A 356 -23.52 35.60 -9.51
CA ARG A 356 -24.36 36.82 -9.40
C ARG A 356 -25.85 36.51 -9.32
N THR A 357 -26.24 35.25 -9.14
CA THR A 357 -27.65 34.84 -8.96
C THR A 357 -28.04 34.85 -7.48
N LYS A 358 -29.33 35.09 -7.23
CA LYS A 358 -29.90 35.11 -5.89
C LYS A 358 -29.72 33.77 -5.17
N ARG A 359 -29.93 32.65 -5.88
CA ARG A 359 -29.81 31.30 -5.30
C ARG A 359 -28.39 30.89 -4.99
N PHE A 360 -27.40 31.31 -5.78
CA PHE A 360 -26.00 31.11 -5.42
C PHE A 360 -25.71 31.82 -4.09
N PHE A 361 -26.11 33.09 -3.97
CA PHE A 361 -25.93 33.89 -2.75
C PHE A 361 -26.60 33.24 -1.52
N LEU A 362 -27.89 32.89 -1.61
CA LEU A 362 -28.61 32.25 -0.50
C LEU A 362 -28.08 30.84 -0.19
N GLY A 363 -27.67 30.07 -1.20
CA GLY A 363 -27.11 28.73 -1.03
C GLY A 363 -25.74 28.73 -0.37
N ALA A 364 -24.88 29.70 -0.69
CA ALA A 364 -23.59 29.88 -0.04
C ALA A 364 -23.76 30.34 1.43
N ILE A 365 -24.69 31.25 1.72
CA ILE A 365 -25.04 31.63 3.11
C ILE A 365 -25.53 30.40 3.89
N LEU A 366 -26.38 29.57 3.28
CA LEU A 366 -26.85 28.34 3.90
C LEU A 366 -25.70 27.38 4.21
N GLY A 367 -24.79 27.16 3.26
CA GLY A 367 -23.63 26.29 3.45
C GLY A 367 -22.74 26.74 4.61
N ILE A 368 -22.43 28.04 4.69
CA ILE A 368 -21.66 28.63 5.81
C ILE A 368 -22.41 28.45 7.15
N THR A 369 -23.73 28.67 7.14
CA THR A 369 -24.57 28.47 8.34
C THR A 369 -24.55 27.01 8.78
N LEU A 370 -24.64 26.08 7.83
CA LEU A 370 -24.57 24.63 8.10
C LEU A 370 -23.24 24.23 8.72
N THR A 371 -22.14 24.92 8.42
CA THR A 371 -20.84 24.66 9.06
C THR A 371 -20.92 24.91 10.56
N GLY A 372 -21.48 26.05 10.98
CA GLY A 372 -21.72 26.34 12.40
C GLY A 372 -22.67 25.32 13.05
N ILE A 373 -23.79 25.00 12.38
CA ILE A 373 -24.76 24.00 12.86
C ILE A 373 -24.10 22.64 13.03
N PHE A 374 -23.30 22.19 12.07
CA PHE A 374 -22.68 20.88 12.11
C PHE A 374 -21.64 20.80 13.23
N ILE A 375 -20.75 21.79 13.38
CA ILE A 375 -19.78 21.82 14.48
C ILE A 375 -20.52 21.83 15.84
N ALA A 376 -21.61 22.60 15.97
CA ALA A 376 -22.43 22.60 17.18
C ALA A 376 -23.13 21.25 17.43
N TYR A 377 -23.62 20.60 16.37
CA TYR A 377 -24.19 19.26 16.43
C TYR A 377 -23.16 18.24 16.93
N GLN A 378 -21.96 18.22 16.36
CA GLN A 378 -20.89 17.31 16.78
C GLN A 378 -20.48 17.59 18.23
N THR A 379 -20.33 18.86 18.59
CA THR A 379 -20.04 19.29 19.96
C THR A 379 -21.09 18.77 20.94
N ALA A 380 -22.37 18.98 20.65
CA ALA A 380 -23.46 18.52 21.50
C ALA A 380 -23.53 16.99 21.55
N PHE A 381 -23.34 16.32 20.42
CA PHE A 381 -23.37 14.87 20.31
C PHE A 381 -22.32 14.23 21.22
N TYR A 382 -21.06 14.67 21.17
CA TYR A 382 -20.01 14.08 22.01
C TYR A 382 -20.12 14.44 23.49
N ILE A 383 -20.59 15.64 23.83
CA ILE A 383 -20.90 15.98 25.24
C ILE A 383 -21.94 15.02 25.81
N VAL A 384 -22.95 14.66 25.02
CA VAL A 384 -23.96 13.68 25.42
C VAL A 384 -23.35 12.28 25.43
N ALA A 385 -22.64 11.88 24.38
CA ALA A 385 -22.07 10.54 24.25
C ALA A 385 -21.08 10.22 25.38
N TYR A 386 -20.24 11.16 25.79
CA TYR A 386 -19.30 10.99 26.90
C TYR A 386 -20.03 10.77 28.24
N LYS A 387 -21.22 11.35 28.44
CA LYS A 387 -22.06 11.02 29.61
C LYS A 387 -22.57 9.59 29.60
N PHE A 388 -22.67 8.98 28.43
CA PHE A 388 -23.05 7.57 28.25
C PHE A 388 -21.84 6.63 28.10
N GLY A 389 -20.63 7.09 28.42
CA GLY A 389 -19.42 6.26 28.44
C GLY A 389 -18.71 6.13 27.09
N ALA A 390 -19.06 6.94 26.09
CA ALA A 390 -18.25 7.04 24.88
C ALA A 390 -16.85 7.57 25.22
N TRP A 391 -15.86 7.20 24.43
CA TRP A 391 -14.49 7.66 24.60
C TRP A 391 -13.80 7.79 23.24
N SER A 392 -12.95 8.81 23.11
CA SER A 392 -12.09 9.01 21.95
C SER A 392 -10.79 9.68 22.41
N PRO A 393 -9.63 9.31 21.85
CA PRO A 393 -8.39 10.02 22.12
C PRO A 393 -8.46 11.44 21.56
N ALA A 394 -7.68 12.35 22.14
CA ALA A 394 -7.56 13.72 21.65
C ALA A 394 -6.84 13.74 20.30
N ASP A 395 -7.32 14.58 19.39
CA ASP A 395 -6.67 14.79 18.09
C ASP A 395 -5.51 15.80 18.22
N VAL A 396 -4.42 15.55 17.48
CA VAL A 396 -3.20 16.37 17.50
C VAL A 396 -2.86 16.76 16.06
N PRO A 397 -3.36 17.89 15.55
CA PRO A 397 -3.33 18.13 14.11
C PRO A 397 -2.09 18.93 13.67
N TYR A 398 -1.03 18.95 14.49
CA TYR A 398 0.12 19.88 14.37
C TYR A 398 1.26 19.41 13.47
N SER A 399 1.50 18.10 13.32
CA SER A 399 2.74 17.57 12.73
C SER A 399 2.95 17.99 11.28
N ASP A 400 1.99 17.74 10.39
CA ASP A 400 2.18 18.04 8.97
C ASP A 400 2.09 19.54 8.68
N LEU A 401 1.10 20.19 9.28
CA LEU A 401 0.72 21.54 8.94
C LEU A 401 1.78 22.58 9.34
N LEU A 402 2.41 22.43 10.51
CA LEU A 402 3.46 23.32 11.00
C LEU A 402 4.78 23.21 10.22
N ASN A 403 4.99 22.12 9.48
CA ASN A 403 6.24 21.87 8.76
C ASN A 403 6.21 22.29 7.29
N THR A 404 5.04 22.53 6.73
CA THR A 404 4.89 23.04 5.35
C THR A 404 5.21 24.53 5.23
N ARG A 405 5.70 24.95 4.05
CA ARG A 405 6.04 26.36 3.77
C ARG A 405 4.80 27.23 3.51
N PHE A 406 3.78 26.65 2.88
CA PHE A 406 2.52 27.31 2.55
C PHE A 406 1.35 26.57 3.21
N PRO A 407 1.15 26.68 4.54
CA PRO A 407 0.10 25.93 5.23
C PRO A 407 -1.31 26.17 4.66
N TRP A 408 -1.56 27.38 4.11
CA TRP A 408 -2.83 27.70 3.46
C TRP A 408 -3.15 26.77 2.29
N LEU A 409 -2.15 26.31 1.53
CA LEU A 409 -2.33 25.41 0.38
C LEU A 409 -2.75 24.00 0.81
N PHE A 410 -2.23 23.55 1.96
CA PHE A 410 -2.69 22.31 2.59
C PHE A 410 -4.15 22.41 2.99
N VAL A 411 -4.57 23.52 3.62
CA VAL A 411 -5.98 23.77 3.98
C VAL A 411 -6.88 23.79 2.74
N LEU A 412 -6.45 24.43 1.64
CA LEU A 412 -7.23 24.47 0.40
C LEU A 412 -7.45 23.07 -0.20
N PHE A 413 -6.40 22.26 -0.29
CA PHE A 413 -6.51 20.91 -0.86
C PHE A 413 -7.25 19.96 0.07
N GLY A 414 -6.94 20.02 1.38
CA GLY A 414 -7.58 19.23 2.43
C GLY A 414 -9.08 19.49 2.53
N GLY A 415 -9.54 20.72 2.28
CA GLY A 415 -10.98 21.01 2.17
C GLY A 415 -11.58 20.67 0.80
N PHE A 416 -10.82 20.78 -0.29
CA PHE A 416 -11.35 20.56 -1.64
C PHE A 416 -11.58 19.08 -1.97
N LEU A 417 -10.59 18.22 -1.70
CA LEU A 417 -10.62 16.84 -2.16
C LEU A 417 -11.79 16.05 -1.55
N PRO A 418 -11.95 15.97 -0.20
CA PRO A 418 -13.06 15.27 0.42
C PRO A 418 -14.40 15.88 0.05
N ALA A 419 -14.51 17.21 0.08
CA ALA A 419 -15.74 17.91 -0.30
C ALA A 419 -16.21 17.56 -1.72
N VAL A 420 -15.33 17.52 -2.71
CA VAL A 420 -15.74 17.16 -4.07
C VAL A 420 -15.97 15.66 -4.19
N SER A 421 -15.05 14.81 -3.71
CA SER A 421 -15.17 13.36 -3.90
C SER A 421 -16.38 12.78 -3.18
N GLU A 422 -16.60 13.15 -1.92
CA GLU A 422 -17.64 12.57 -1.09
C GLU A 422 -19.01 13.14 -1.41
N GLU A 423 -19.13 14.45 -1.68
CA GLU A 423 -20.41 15.02 -2.13
C GLU A 423 -20.81 14.46 -3.49
N PHE A 424 -19.85 14.21 -4.38
CA PHE A 424 -20.18 13.65 -5.69
C PHE A 424 -20.60 12.19 -5.57
N LEU A 425 -19.91 11.42 -4.73
CA LEU A 425 -20.19 10.00 -4.55
C LEU A 425 -21.50 9.77 -3.77
N PHE A 426 -21.67 10.36 -2.59
CA PHE A 426 -22.79 10.04 -1.71
C PHE A 426 -24.04 10.86 -2.05
N ARG A 427 -23.90 12.15 -2.34
CA ARG A 427 -25.04 13.05 -2.57
C ARG A 427 -25.42 13.07 -4.06
N MET A 428 -24.51 13.47 -4.94
CA MET A 428 -24.82 13.59 -6.38
C MET A 428 -25.03 12.26 -7.09
N PHE A 429 -24.36 11.19 -6.66
CA PHE A 429 -24.48 9.86 -7.26
C PHE A 429 -25.38 8.92 -6.45
N SER A 430 -25.02 8.63 -5.18
CA SER A 430 -25.65 7.53 -4.44
C SER A 430 -27.12 7.79 -4.13
N ILE A 431 -27.52 9.01 -3.74
CA ILE A 431 -28.95 9.33 -3.54
C ILE A 431 -29.79 9.09 -4.82
N PRO A 432 -29.48 9.69 -6.00
CA PRO A 432 -30.25 9.39 -7.20
C PRO A 432 -30.17 7.93 -7.65
N PHE A 433 -29.01 7.29 -7.50
CA PHE A 433 -28.83 5.88 -7.86
C PHE A 433 -29.68 4.95 -6.98
N LEU A 434 -29.57 5.08 -5.66
CA LEU A 434 -30.32 4.29 -4.68
C LEU A 434 -31.81 4.60 -4.73
N ARG A 435 -32.22 5.83 -5.07
CA ARG A 435 -33.63 6.17 -5.29
C ARG A 435 -34.21 5.37 -6.46
N LYS A 436 -33.45 5.18 -7.54
CA LYS A 436 -33.89 4.35 -8.68
C LYS A 436 -34.00 2.87 -8.29
N LEU A 437 -33.12 2.39 -7.42
CA LEU A 437 -33.11 0.99 -6.97
C LEU A 437 -34.20 0.70 -5.93
N ALA A 438 -34.24 1.47 -4.84
CA ALA A 438 -35.17 1.30 -3.73
C ALA A 438 -36.56 1.89 -3.99
N ARG A 439 -36.73 2.68 -5.06
CA ARG A 439 -37.96 3.43 -5.41
C ARG A 439 -38.47 4.36 -4.29
N SER A 440 -37.62 4.69 -3.32
CA SER A 440 -37.95 5.56 -2.19
C SER A 440 -36.83 6.58 -1.97
N THR A 441 -37.19 7.86 -1.97
CA THR A 441 -36.25 8.95 -1.68
C THR A 441 -35.76 8.88 -0.24
N ALA A 442 -36.64 8.53 0.71
CA ALA A 442 -36.28 8.46 2.13
C ALA A 442 -35.22 7.37 2.38
N ILE A 443 -35.43 6.16 1.84
CA ILE A 443 -34.47 5.06 1.96
C ILE A 443 -33.14 5.43 1.30
N ALA A 444 -33.18 6.05 0.12
CA ALA A 444 -31.96 6.45 -0.59
C ALA A 444 -31.11 7.46 0.20
N VAL A 445 -31.74 8.44 0.85
CA VAL A 445 -31.05 9.42 1.70
C VAL A 445 -30.47 8.76 2.94
N VAL A 446 -31.23 7.89 3.61
CA VAL A 446 -30.76 7.15 4.80
C VAL A 446 -29.58 6.27 4.46
N LEU A 447 -29.67 5.45 3.43
CA LEU A 447 -28.58 4.57 3.02
C LEU A 447 -27.33 5.37 2.61
N ALA A 448 -27.47 6.40 1.76
CA ALA A 448 -26.33 7.21 1.35
C ALA A 448 -25.65 7.92 2.55
N GLY A 449 -26.45 8.41 3.51
CA GLY A 449 -25.96 9.04 4.73
C GLY A 449 -25.18 8.07 5.63
N PHE A 450 -25.73 6.89 5.90
CA PHE A 450 -25.07 5.91 6.77
C PHE A 450 -23.89 5.20 6.10
N ILE A 451 -23.88 5.00 4.77
CA ILE A 451 -22.67 4.50 4.08
C ILE A 451 -21.54 5.53 4.23
N TRP A 452 -21.83 6.81 3.98
CA TRP A 452 -20.84 7.86 4.25
C TRP A 452 -20.38 7.90 5.71
N GLY A 453 -21.32 7.74 6.65
CA GLY A 453 -21.03 7.69 8.08
C GLY A 453 -20.11 6.54 8.48
N PHE A 454 -20.49 5.30 8.14
CA PHE A 454 -19.74 4.12 8.54
C PHE A 454 -18.36 4.02 7.86
N GLY A 455 -18.13 4.71 6.75
CA GLY A 455 -16.79 4.92 6.18
C GLY A 455 -15.80 5.60 7.13
N HIS A 456 -16.31 6.30 8.16
CA HIS A 456 -15.54 6.94 9.22
C HIS A 456 -15.47 6.08 10.50
N SER A 457 -15.89 4.81 10.49
CA SER A 457 -15.83 3.97 11.70
C SER A 457 -14.41 3.61 12.12
N GLY A 458 -13.43 3.80 11.23
CA GLY A 458 -12.01 3.52 11.45
C GLY A 458 -11.30 4.44 12.45
N TYR A 459 -11.92 5.54 12.88
CA TYR A 459 -11.36 6.39 13.95
C TYR A 459 -11.37 5.66 15.31
N PRO A 460 -10.43 5.95 16.23
CA PRO A 460 -10.28 5.27 17.53
C PRO A 460 -11.36 5.62 18.56
N GLN A 461 -12.63 5.59 18.16
CA GLN A 461 -13.77 5.97 19.00
C GLN A 461 -14.49 4.75 19.56
N GLN A 462 -14.96 4.85 20.80
CA GLN A 462 -15.72 3.84 21.50
C GLN A 462 -17.12 4.35 21.90
N PRO A 463 -18.17 3.52 21.78
CA PRO A 463 -18.17 2.20 21.12
C PRO A 463 -17.86 2.31 19.63
N PHE A 464 -17.34 1.24 19.03
CA PHE A 464 -16.72 1.26 17.69
C PHE A 464 -17.58 1.86 16.55
N TYR A 465 -18.91 1.82 16.65
CA TYR A 465 -19.84 2.30 15.63
C TYR A 465 -20.23 3.78 15.81
N ILE A 466 -19.81 4.44 16.88
CA ILE A 466 -20.36 5.74 17.28
C ILE A 466 -20.15 6.82 16.22
N ARG A 467 -18.95 6.85 15.61
CA ARG A 467 -18.64 7.77 14.51
C ARG A 467 -19.53 7.53 13.29
N GLY A 468 -19.80 6.25 12.99
CA GLY A 468 -20.70 5.84 11.92
C GLY A 468 -22.12 6.37 12.09
N VAL A 469 -22.62 6.38 13.33
CA VAL A 469 -23.96 6.88 13.67
C VAL A 469 -24.01 8.41 13.61
N GLU A 470 -23.06 9.09 14.24
CA GLU A 470 -22.98 10.56 14.26
C GLU A 470 -22.89 11.13 12.84
N VAL A 471 -21.87 10.70 12.09
CA VAL A 471 -21.65 11.17 10.71
C VAL A 471 -22.80 10.70 9.81
N GLY A 472 -23.37 9.52 10.05
CA GLY A 472 -24.53 9.02 9.34
C GLY A 472 -25.76 9.91 9.45
N ILE A 473 -26.11 10.35 10.67
CA ILE A 473 -27.22 11.29 10.93
C ILE A 473 -26.94 12.63 10.23
N GLY A 474 -25.71 13.13 10.32
CA GLY A 474 -25.25 14.30 9.57
C GLY A 474 -25.45 14.14 8.05
N GLY A 475 -25.08 12.97 7.53
CA GLY A 475 -25.22 12.61 6.11
C GLY A 475 -26.67 12.64 5.64
N VAL A 476 -27.59 12.14 6.45
CA VAL A 476 -29.04 12.20 6.18
C VAL A 476 -29.52 13.65 6.12
N ALA A 477 -29.17 14.48 7.11
CA ALA A 477 -29.55 15.88 7.14
C ALA A 477 -29.04 16.63 5.89
N LEU A 478 -27.80 16.41 5.50
CA LEU A 478 -27.19 17.01 4.31
C LEU A 478 -27.83 16.51 3.01
N GLY A 479 -28.22 15.23 2.96
CA GLY A 479 -29.00 14.69 1.84
C GLY A 479 -30.34 15.42 1.68
N LEU A 480 -31.04 15.71 2.78
CA LEU A 480 -32.28 16.50 2.75
C LEU A 480 -32.04 17.95 2.29
N ILE A 481 -30.95 18.58 2.74
CA ILE A 481 -30.54 19.91 2.26
C ILE A 481 -30.30 19.88 0.75
N MET A 482 -29.57 18.90 0.25
CA MET A 482 -29.26 18.74 -1.16
C MET A 482 -30.54 18.58 -2.00
N LEU A 483 -31.51 17.79 -1.53
CA LEU A 483 -32.81 17.64 -2.22
C LEU A 483 -33.53 18.98 -2.41
N ARG A 484 -33.48 19.85 -1.39
CA ARG A 484 -34.19 21.13 -1.40
C ARG A 484 -33.44 22.25 -2.13
N TRP A 485 -32.14 22.35 -1.93
CA TRP A 485 -31.32 23.51 -2.34
C TRP A 485 -30.32 23.21 -3.47
N GLY A 486 -30.10 21.94 -3.79
CA GLY A 486 -29.06 21.51 -4.74
C GLY A 486 -27.72 21.26 -4.05
N ILE A 487 -26.66 21.04 -4.84
CA ILE A 487 -25.37 20.58 -4.32
C ILE A 487 -24.49 21.70 -3.73
N LEU A 488 -24.74 22.97 -4.09
CA LEU A 488 -23.91 24.10 -3.66
C LEU A 488 -23.77 24.22 -2.14
N PRO A 489 -24.86 24.20 -1.33
CA PRO A 489 -24.72 24.36 0.11
C PRO A 489 -23.93 23.24 0.77
N THR A 490 -24.01 22.00 0.26
CA THR A 490 -23.26 20.88 0.83
C THR A 490 -21.78 20.94 0.45
N LEU A 491 -21.44 21.36 -0.77
CA LEU A 491 -20.04 21.62 -1.15
C LEU A 491 -19.41 22.73 -0.31
N VAL A 492 -20.14 23.84 -0.13
CA VAL A 492 -19.72 24.96 0.71
C VAL A 492 -19.54 24.51 2.16
N TRP A 493 -20.51 23.78 2.71
CA TRP A 493 -20.46 23.23 4.05
C TRP A 493 -19.25 22.32 4.25
N HIS A 494 -19.09 21.31 3.39
CA HIS A 494 -18.06 20.27 3.55
C HIS A 494 -16.67 20.87 3.46
N TYR A 495 -16.42 21.67 2.41
CA TYR A 495 -15.17 22.42 2.28
C TYR A 495 -14.88 23.24 3.53
N SER A 496 -15.88 23.94 4.05
CA SER A 496 -15.70 24.83 5.21
C SER A 496 -15.44 24.06 6.49
N VAL A 497 -16.06 22.89 6.71
CA VAL A 497 -15.81 22.06 7.90
C VAL A 497 -14.35 21.58 7.90
N ASP A 498 -13.90 20.97 6.81
CA ASP A 498 -12.55 20.43 6.70
C ASP A 498 -11.47 21.52 6.70
N ALA A 499 -11.73 22.62 5.99
CA ALA A 499 -10.85 23.78 5.99
C ALA A 499 -10.79 24.42 7.38
N MET A 500 -11.90 24.49 8.12
CA MET A 500 -11.93 25.05 9.47
C MET A 500 -11.15 24.17 10.45
N TYR A 501 -11.33 22.85 10.43
CA TYR A 501 -10.55 21.94 11.28
C TYR A 501 -9.05 22.12 11.09
N SER A 502 -8.61 22.24 9.83
CA SER A 502 -7.21 22.48 9.50
C SER A 502 -6.75 23.91 9.85
N ALA A 503 -7.61 24.91 9.66
CA ALA A 503 -7.28 26.32 9.88
C ALA A 503 -7.33 26.76 11.35
N MET A 504 -8.12 26.10 12.20
CA MET A 504 -8.24 26.47 13.63
C MET A 504 -6.88 26.43 14.33
N LEU A 505 -6.01 25.48 13.96
CA LEU A 505 -4.63 25.43 14.44
C LEU A 505 -3.81 26.64 14.03
N LEU A 506 -3.90 27.03 12.76
CA LEU A 506 -3.20 28.18 12.23
C LEU A 506 -3.64 29.48 12.92
N ILE A 507 -4.95 29.63 13.14
CA ILE A 507 -5.56 30.78 13.81
C ILE A 507 -5.17 30.86 15.30
N ARG A 508 -4.91 29.72 15.94
CA ARG A 508 -4.48 29.66 17.35
C ARG A 508 -2.96 29.80 17.53
N SER A 509 -2.20 29.82 16.44
CA SER A 509 -0.75 30.02 16.52
C SER A 509 -0.38 31.42 16.98
N GLN A 510 0.75 31.56 17.68
CA GLN A 510 1.35 32.85 18.02
C GLN A 510 1.85 33.60 16.77
N SER A 511 2.19 32.89 15.69
CA SER A 511 2.68 33.47 14.44
C SER A 511 1.59 34.24 13.68
N LEU A 512 1.85 35.51 13.35
CA LEU A 512 0.92 36.33 12.56
C LEU A 512 0.69 35.75 11.15
N TYR A 513 1.74 35.21 10.51
CA TYR A 513 1.62 34.58 9.20
C TYR A 513 0.68 33.37 9.22
N PHE A 514 0.80 32.52 10.23
CA PHE A 514 -0.11 31.38 10.40
C PHE A 514 -1.52 31.84 10.69
N ARG A 515 -1.73 32.82 11.58
CA ARG A 515 -3.07 33.37 11.85
C ARG A 515 -3.75 33.91 10.60
N LEU A 516 -3.04 34.71 9.80
CA LEU A 516 -3.55 35.25 8.54
C LEU A 516 -3.79 34.15 7.50
N SER A 517 -2.90 33.16 7.39
CA SER A 517 -3.05 32.03 6.47
C SER A 517 -4.27 31.17 6.81
N GLY A 518 -4.47 30.84 8.09
CA GLY A 518 -5.64 30.12 8.57
C GLY A 518 -6.93 30.89 8.34
N ALA A 519 -6.96 32.17 8.71
CA ALA A 519 -8.11 33.05 8.51
C ALA A 519 -8.46 33.20 7.01
N ALA A 520 -7.46 33.38 6.15
CA ALA A 520 -7.66 33.50 4.71
C ALA A 520 -8.17 32.20 4.07
N SER A 521 -7.59 31.04 4.43
CA SER A 521 -8.01 29.74 3.88
C SER A 521 -9.39 29.30 4.36
N ALA A 522 -9.72 29.51 5.64
CA ALA A 522 -11.06 29.24 6.16
C ALA A 522 -12.09 30.25 5.63
N GLY A 523 -11.68 31.51 5.49
CA GLY A 523 -12.53 32.62 5.03
C GLY A 523 -12.74 32.69 3.52
N ILE A 524 -11.98 31.93 2.71
CA ILE A 524 -12.08 31.98 1.24
C ILE A 524 -13.49 31.68 0.73
N ILE A 525 -14.27 30.90 1.47
CA ILE A 525 -15.64 30.54 1.14
C ILE A 525 -16.62 31.70 1.26
N VAL A 526 -16.24 32.77 1.97
CA VAL A 526 -17.01 34.02 2.09
C VAL A 526 -16.84 34.89 0.84
N LEU A 527 -15.73 34.73 0.10
CA LEU A 527 -15.42 35.55 -1.07
C LEU A 527 -16.51 35.47 -2.17
N PRO A 528 -17.03 34.29 -2.55
CA PRO A 528 -18.15 34.21 -3.50
C PRO A 528 -19.43 34.93 -3.03
N VAL A 529 -19.70 34.93 -1.71
CA VAL A 529 -20.84 35.66 -1.12
C VAL A 529 -20.64 37.17 -1.25
N LEU A 530 -19.43 37.66 -0.95
CA LEU A 530 -19.08 39.07 -1.09
C LEU A 530 -19.13 39.52 -2.55
N VAL A 531 -18.64 38.71 -3.49
CA VAL A 531 -18.72 38.98 -4.93
C VAL A 531 -20.17 39.11 -5.38
N ALA A 532 -21.04 38.19 -4.95
CA ALA A 532 -22.47 38.23 -5.25
C ALA A 532 -23.13 39.49 -4.67
N LEU A 533 -22.79 39.88 -3.45
CA LEU A 533 -23.31 41.07 -2.77
C LEU A 533 -22.86 42.38 -3.44
N ILE A 534 -21.56 42.48 -3.76
CA ILE A 534 -20.99 43.64 -4.48
C ILE A 534 -21.64 43.77 -5.86
N ALA A 535 -21.83 42.64 -6.56
CA ALA A 535 -22.50 42.64 -7.85
C ALA A 535 -23.98 43.06 -7.73
N TYR A 536 -24.67 42.62 -6.67
CA TYR A 536 -26.04 43.04 -6.37
C TYR A 536 -26.13 44.56 -6.17
N TRP A 537 -25.19 45.15 -5.41
CA TRP A 537 -25.13 46.61 -5.19
C TRP A 537 -24.77 47.38 -6.45
N ARG A 538 -23.72 46.96 -7.18
CA ARG A 538 -23.26 47.65 -8.40
C ARG A 538 -24.28 47.61 -9.54
N HIS A 539 -25.06 46.54 -9.65
CA HIS A 539 -26.00 46.34 -10.76
C HIS A 539 -27.47 46.49 -10.37
N GLY A 540 -27.80 46.83 -9.12
CA GLY A 540 -29.17 47.09 -8.67
C GLY A 540 -30.09 45.86 -8.60
N GLY A 541 -29.52 44.66 -8.50
CA GLY A 541 -30.24 43.38 -8.47
C GLY A 541 -29.37 42.17 -8.87
N PHE A 542 -29.84 40.97 -8.55
CA PHE A 542 -29.25 39.69 -8.97
C PHE A 542 -29.60 39.36 -10.42
N GLU A 543 -28.73 38.59 -11.07
CA GLU A 543 -29.01 38.07 -12.42
C GLU A 543 -30.02 36.91 -12.39
N SER A 544 -30.73 36.74 -13.51
CA SER A 544 -31.69 35.64 -13.70
C SER A 544 -30.97 34.31 -13.86
N GLU A 545 -31.54 33.27 -13.25
CA GLU A 545 -31.12 31.87 -13.36
C GLU A 545 -31.41 31.22 -14.72
N ALA A 546 -32.16 31.90 -15.59
CA ALA A 546 -32.52 31.38 -16.92
C ALA A 546 -31.26 31.08 -17.76
N GLY A 547 -31.15 29.84 -18.22
CA GLY A 547 -30.00 29.32 -18.96
C GLY A 547 -28.88 28.76 -18.07
N LEU A 548 -29.08 28.67 -16.75
CA LEU A 548 -28.11 28.14 -15.79
C LEU A 548 -28.56 26.84 -15.12
N LEU A 549 -29.82 26.45 -15.27
CA LEU A 549 -30.40 25.27 -14.61
C LEU A 549 -30.04 23.97 -15.34
N ASN A 550 -30.09 22.86 -14.61
CA ASN A 550 -29.91 21.52 -15.17
C ASN A 550 -30.88 21.23 -16.32
N GLY A 551 -32.13 21.69 -16.21
CA GLY A 551 -33.15 21.59 -17.26
C GLY A 551 -32.88 22.44 -18.50
N ASP A 552 -32.04 23.47 -18.41
CA ASP A 552 -31.65 24.30 -19.56
C ASP A 552 -30.54 23.63 -20.39
N GLU A 553 -29.85 22.65 -19.80
CA GLU A 553 -28.77 21.90 -20.43
C GLU A 553 -29.19 20.54 -20.97
N THR A 554 -30.44 20.16 -20.74
CA THR A 554 -31.04 18.97 -21.38
C THR A 554 -31.39 19.31 -22.83
N GLY A 555 -30.46 19.03 -23.74
CA GLY A 555 -30.85 18.76 -25.13
C GLY A 555 -31.55 17.40 -25.17
N GLU A 556 -32.55 17.25 -26.05
CA GLU A 556 -33.19 15.96 -26.31
C GLU A 556 -32.08 14.94 -26.61
N GLY A 557 -31.95 13.95 -25.73
CA GLY A 557 -31.06 12.84 -25.97
C GLY A 557 -31.55 12.15 -27.23
N GLU A 558 -30.80 12.31 -28.32
CA GLU A 558 -31.03 11.59 -29.57
C GLU A 558 -31.24 10.12 -29.21
N ALA A 559 -32.42 9.60 -29.52
CA ALA A 559 -32.75 8.21 -29.24
C ALA A 559 -31.62 7.37 -29.87
N PRO A 560 -31.04 6.41 -29.13
CA PRO A 560 -30.00 5.57 -29.71
C PRO A 560 -30.57 4.99 -31.00
N THR A 561 -29.92 5.30 -32.11
CA THR A 561 -30.29 4.76 -33.42
C THR A 561 -30.45 3.26 -33.25
N GLU A 562 -31.59 2.75 -33.72
CA GLU A 562 -31.96 1.34 -33.62
C GLU A 562 -30.72 0.49 -33.97
N ALA A 563 -30.33 -0.37 -33.04
CA ALA A 563 -29.10 -1.14 -33.17
C ALA A 563 -29.15 -1.87 -34.50
N ALA A 564 -28.18 -1.58 -35.38
CA ALA A 564 -28.04 -2.29 -36.64
C ALA A 564 -28.10 -3.80 -36.34
N PRO A 565 -28.87 -4.58 -37.13
CA PRO A 565 -29.07 -6.00 -36.89
C PRO A 565 -27.72 -6.69 -36.69
N GLU A 566 -27.70 -7.63 -35.73
CA GLU A 566 -26.55 -8.48 -35.42
C GLU A 566 -25.89 -8.89 -36.75
N PRO A 567 -24.67 -8.41 -37.07
CA PRO A 567 -24.03 -8.79 -38.32
C PRO A 567 -23.94 -10.30 -38.33
N ALA A 568 -24.47 -10.92 -39.39
CA ALA A 568 -24.38 -12.34 -39.61
C ALA A 568 -22.93 -12.77 -39.36
N ALA A 569 -22.76 -13.81 -38.53
CA ALA A 569 -21.46 -14.26 -38.05
C ALA A 569 -20.47 -14.28 -39.23
N PRO A 570 -19.43 -13.42 -39.23
CA PRO A 570 -18.53 -13.35 -40.37
C PRO A 570 -17.92 -14.73 -40.56
N SER A 571 -18.03 -15.25 -41.78
CA SER A 571 -17.16 -16.33 -42.20
C SER A 571 -15.74 -15.80 -42.08
N LEU A 572 -14.94 -16.43 -41.21
CA LEU A 572 -13.56 -16.04 -40.96
C LEU A 572 -12.80 -16.12 -42.29
N ALA A 573 -12.50 -14.96 -42.89
CA ALA A 573 -11.59 -14.86 -44.04
C ALA A 573 -10.16 -15.14 -43.54
N TYR A 574 -9.84 -16.41 -43.36
CA TYR A 574 -8.56 -16.88 -42.88
C TYR A 574 -7.78 -17.59 -43.99
N HIS A 575 -6.56 -17.10 -44.24
CA HIS A 575 -5.63 -17.75 -45.14
C HIS A 575 -4.76 -18.73 -44.37
N ALA A 576 -4.84 -20.02 -44.74
CA ALA A 576 -4.03 -21.06 -44.13
C ALA A 576 -2.52 -20.74 -44.20
N LEU A 577 -1.76 -21.24 -43.22
CA LEU A 577 -0.29 -21.20 -43.25
C LEU A 577 0.18 -22.01 -44.45
N SER A 578 1.13 -21.44 -45.19
CA SER A 578 1.78 -22.18 -46.28
C SER A 578 2.54 -23.40 -45.71
N PRO A 579 2.70 -24.48 -46.48
CA PRO A 579 3.47 -25.65 -46.04
C PRO A 579 4.88 -25.30 -45.50
N PRO A 580 5.65 -24.38 -46.11
CA PRO A 580 6.93 -23.93 -45.55
C PRO A 580 6.81 -23.29 -44.17
N MET A 581 5.72 -22.56 -43.90
CA MET A 581 5.53 -21.91 -42.60
C MET A 581 5.15 -22.91 -41.51
N ARG A 582 4.42 -23.98 -41.85
CA ARG A 582 4.16 -25.11 -40.95
C ARG A 582 5.46 -25.86 -40.63
N LEU A 583 6.33 -26.06 -41.63
CA LEU A 583 7.65 -26.65 -41.41
C LEU A 583 8.54 -25.72 -40.55
N ALA A 584 8.47 -24.41 -40.75
CA ALA A 584 9.17 -23.44 -39.91
C ALA A 584 8.71 -23.50 -38.44
N ALA A 585 7.42 -23.74 -38.18
CA ALA A 585 6.92 -23.93 -36.82
C ALA A 585 7.51 -25.18 -36.15
N ILE A 586 7.62 -26.28 -36.89
CA ILE A 586 8.27 -27.51 -36.43
C ILE A 586 9.77 -27.27 -36.20
N ALA A 587 10.43 -26.54 -37.10
CA ALA A 587 11.84 -26.18 -36.94
C ALA A 587 12.08 -25.30 -35.69
N VAL A 588 11.22 -24.31 -35.43
CA VAL A 588 11.29 -23.47 -34.21
C VAL A 588 11.05 -24.31 -32.95
N PHE A 589 10.12 -25.27 -33.00
CA PHE A 589 9.93 -26.24 -31.93
C PHE A 589 11.18 -27.09 -31.69
N ALA A 590 11.79 -27.63 -32.75
CA ALA A 590 13.02 -28.40 -32.67
C ALA A 590 14.19 -27.56 -32.13
N ILE A 591 14.32 -26.29 -32.53
CA ILE A 591 15.31 -25.35 -31.99
C ILE A 591 15.08 -25.12 -30.49
N GLY A 592 13.83 -24.94 -30.07
CA GLY A 592 13.50 -24.83 -28.64
C GLY A 592 13.87 -26.07 -27.83
N LEU A 593 13.65 -27.27 -28.38
CA LEU A 593 14.10 -28.52 -27.78
C LEU A 593 15.63 -28.65 -27.73
N LEU A 594 16.31 -28.31 -28.84
CA LEU A 594 17.77 -28.31 -28.89
C LEU A 594 18.38 -27.30 -27.92
N ALA A 595 17.71 -26.17 -27.67
CA ALA A 595 18.17 -25.20 -26.67
C ALA A 595 18.25 -25.83 -25.28
N LEU A 596 17.34 -26.73 -24.89
CA LEU A 596 17.37 -27.42 -23.59
C LEU A 596 18.65 -28.27 -23.38
N LEU A 597 19.37 -28.63 -24.43
CA LEU A 597 20.65 -29.35 -24.33
C LEU A 597 21.80 -28.45 -23.86
N ILE A 598 21.60 -27.12 -23.84
CA ILE A 598 22.59 -26.18 -23.32
C ILE A 598 22.58 -26.28 -21.79
N PRO A 599 23.69 -26.69 -21.14
CA PRO A 599 23.75 -26.76 -19.68
C PRO A 599 23.70 -25.35 -19.09
N VAL A 600 22.84 -25.15 -18.09
CA VAL A 600 22.68 -23.86 -17.39
C VAL A 600 22.46 -24.12 -15.91
N ILE A 601 23.18 -23.39 -15.07
CA ILE A 601 23.02 -23.45 -13.62
C ILE A 601 21.97 -22.44 -13.17
N ARG A 602 21.04 -22.87 -12.31
CA ARG A 602 19.91 -22.05 -11.88
C ARG A 602 19.93 -21.84 -10.38
N PHE A 603 20.19 -20.60 -10.00
CA PHE A 603 20.18 -20.17 -8.60
C PHE A 603 18.77 -20.26 -8.01
N GLY A 604 18.62 -20.83 -6.81
CA GLY A 604 17.37 -20.84 -6.07
C GLY A 604 16.38 -21.97 -6.37
N GLN A 605 16.75 -22.94 -7.20
CA GLN A 605 15.91 -24.13 -7.48
C GLN A 605 16.11 -25.29 -6.50
N SER A 606 17.16 -25.23 -5.68
CA SER A 606 17.52 -26.21 -4.67
C SER A 606 17.56 -25.54 -3.29
N PRO A 607 17.19 -26.24 -2.21
CA PRO A 607 16.60 -27.59 -2.20
C PRO A 607 15.14 -27.61 -2.70
N VAL A 608 14.63 -28.79 -3.05
CA VAL A 608 13.22 -28.99 -3.47
C VAL A 608 12.36 -29.56 -2.35
N TYR A 609 11.03 -29.41 -2.43
CA TYR A 609 10.12 -29.97 -1.42
C TYR A 609 9.92 -31.48 -1.65
N LYS A 610 10.75 -32.31 -0.98
CA LYS A 610 10.60 -33.78 -0.97
C LYS A 610 9.64 -34.28 0.10
N ILE A 611 9.60 -33.61 1.25
CA ILE A 611 8.71 -33.98 2.34
C ILE A 611 7.38 -33.23 2.22
N THR A 612 6.28 -33.89 2.61
CA THR A 612 4.95 -33.29 2.61
C THR A 612 4.80 -32.25 3.71
N GLU A 613 3.75 -31.43 3.58
CA GLU A 613 3.35 -30.47 4.61
C GLU A 613 3.18 -31.14 6.00
N GLU A 614 2.56 -32.32 6.05
CA GLU A 614 2.35 -33.08 7.29
C GLU A 614 3.64 -33.62 7.89
N GLN A 615 4.59 -34.05 7.05
CA GLN A 615 5.91 -34.50 7.50
C GLN A 615 6.73 -33.35 8.07
N ALA A 616 6.68 -32.18 7.42
CA ALA A 616 7.32 -30.97 7.92
C ALA A 616 6.73 -30.53 9.27
N ARG A 617 5.40 -30.59 9.41
CA ARG A 617 4.72 -30.36 10.70
C ARG A 617 5.15 -31.38 11.75
N ALA A 618 5.26 -32.66 11.40
CA ALA A 618 5.71 -33.68 12.34
C ALA A 618 7.14 -33.44 12.84
N SER A 619 8.06 -32.99 11.95
CA SER A 619 9.40 -32.55 12.35
C SER A 619 9.36 -31.37 13.31
N ALA A 620 8.53 -30.36 13.02
CA ALA A 620 8.35 -29.21 13.90
C ALA A 620 7.76 -29.62 15.26
N ASP A 621 6.72 -30.46 15.28
CA ASP A 621 6.12 -30.98 16.51
C ASP A 621 7.14 -31.78 17.35
N ALA A 622 7.97 -32.61 16.70
CA ALA A 622 9.00 -33.40 17.38
C ALA A 622 10.07 -32.50 18.02
N PHE A 623 10.52 -31.48 17.29
CA PHE A 623 11.44 -30.47 17.82
C PHE A 623 10.85 -29.75 19.03
N LEU A 624 9.61 -29.24 18.92
CA LEU A 624 8.97 -28.54 20.03
C LEU A 624 8.80 -29.40 21.28
N ARG A 625 8.39 -30.67 21.11
CA ARG A 625 8.30 -31.62 22.24
C ARG A 625 9.65 -31.93 22.86
N ALA A 626 10.72 -32.01 22.07
CA ALA A 626 12.08 -32.17 22.59
C ALA A 626 12.53 -30.96 23.43
N GLN A 627 12.06 -29.76 23.08
CA GLN A 627 12.26 -28.53 23.84
C GLN A 627 11.27 -28.35 25.02
N GLY A 628 10.47 -29.38 25.33
CA GLY A 628 9.50 -29.33 26.43
C GLY A 628 8.27 -28.46 26.17
N PHE A 629 8.02 -28.08 24.90
CA PHE A 629 6.82 -27.35 24.49
C PHE A 629 5.75 -28.33 23.98
N ASN A 630 4.51 -28.15 24.44
CA ASN A 630 3.37 -28.93 23.94
C ASN A 630 2.66 -28.16 22.80
N PRO A 631 2.74 -28.61 21.54
CA PRO A 631 2.08 -27.94 20.41
C PRO A 631 0.58 -28.22 20.31
N ASP A 632 0.06 -29.27 20.97
CA ASP A 632 -1.33 -29.74 20.83
C ASP A 632 -2.42 -28.67 21.12
N PRO A 633 -2.28 -27.75 22.12
CA PRO A 633 -3.28 -26.72 22.37
C PRO A 633 -3.20 -25.53 21.40
N PHE A 634 -2.23 -25.49 20.49
CA PHE A 634 -2.06 -24.41 19.52
C PHE A 634 -2.72 -24.77 18.17
N ARG A 635 -3.29 -23.76 17.51
CA ARG A 635 -3.59 -23.87 16.08
C ARG A 635 -2.29 -23.75 15.31
N HIS A 636 -2.21 -24.42 14.16
CA HIS A 636 -1.00 -24.40 13.34
C HIS A 636 -1.31 -24.14 11.87
N VAL A 637 -0.32 -23.60 11.18
CA VAL A 637 -0.29 -23.48 9.72
C VAL A 637 1.12 -23.80 9.23
N THR A 638 1.22 -24.74 8.30
CA THR A 638 2.48 -25.08 7.62
C THR A 638 2.40 -24.60 6.18
N PHE A 639 3.43 -23.89 5.72
CA PHE A 639 3.46 -23.22 4.42
C PHE A 639 4.90 -23.16 3.86
N PRO A 640 5.07 -23.13 2.53
CA PRO A 640 6.38 -22.93 1.93
C PRO A 640 6.82 -21.47 2.14
N ALA A 641 8.08 -21.28 2.48
CA ALA A 641 8.68 -19.96 2.67
C ALA A 641 10.07 -19.91 2.06
N THR A 642 10.56 -18.70 1.80
CA THR A 642 11.88 -18.47 1.22
C THR A 642 12.77 -17.65 2.13
N HIS A 643 14.03 -18.05 2.30
CA HIS A 643 15.11 -17.18 2.76
C HIS A 643 15.59 -16.31 1.59
N TRP A 644 14.66 -15.52 1.02
CA TRP A 644 14.93 -14.64 -0.11
C TRP A 644 14.14 -13.34 0.01
N GLY A 645 14.84 -12.27 0.42
CA GLY A 645 14.28 -10.95 0.66
C GLY A 645 15.24 -10.13 1.54
N GLY A 646 15.08 -8.81 1.58
CA GLY A 646 15.90 -7.95 2.44
C GLY A 646 17.40 -8.26 2.40
N ALA A 647 17.96 -8.66 3.53
CA ALA A 647 19.37 -9.01 3.69
C ALA A 647 19.78 -10.26 2.88
N ASP A 648 18.93 -11.29 2.77
CA ASP A 648 19.27 -12.54 2.09
C ASP A 648 19.38 -12.36 0.57
N SER A 649 18.50 -11.56 -0.05
CA SER A 649 18.60 -11.27 -1.49
C SER A 649 19.77 -10.33 -1.81
N LEU A 650 20.15 -9.46 -0.87
CA LEU A 650 21.35 -8.64 -0.94
C LEU A 650 22.61 -9.52 -0.83
N ALA A 651 22.63 -10.50 0.09
CA ALA A 651 23.71 -11.47 0.22
C ALA A 651 23.87 -12.31 -1.05
N GLY A 652 22.77 -12.80 -1.61
CA GLY A 652 22.76 -13.51 -2.89
C GLY A 652 23.38 -12.67 -4.00
N LYS A 653 22.97 -11.39 -4.11
CA LYS A 653 23.55 -10.46 -5.09
C LYS A 653 25.04 -10.22 -4.86
N TYR A 654 25.46 -10.02 -3.61
CA TYR A 654 26.86 -9.84 -3.23
C TYR A 654 27.73 -11.06 -3.62
N PHE A 655 27.24 -12.28 -3.39
CA PHE A 655 27.93 -13.52 -3.75
C PHE A 655 28.01 -13.68 -5.27
N LEU A 656 26.90 -13.45 -5.97
CA LEU A 656 26.84 -13.57 -7.43
C LEU A 656 27.72 -12.54 -8.15
N GLU A 657 28.12 -11.43 -7.52
CA GLU A 657 29.11 -10.51 -8.10
C GLU A 657 30.55 -11.00 -7.98
N ARG A 658 30.84 -11.92 -7.04
CA ARG A 658 32.20 -12.35 -6.66
C ARG A 658 32.49 -13.82 -6.99
N ARG A 659 31.45 -14.65 -7.07
CA ARG A 659 31.54 -16.10 -7.24
C ARG A 659 30.62 -16.56 -8.37
N PRO A 660 30.96 -17.67 -9.06
CA PRO A 660 30.05 -18.30 -10.03
C PRO A 660 28.74 -18.75 -9.37
N VAL A 661 27.68 -18.90 -10.18
CA VAL A 661 26.35 -19.29 -9.72
C VAL A 661 26.37 -20.59 -8.89
N ASP A 662 27.11 -21.60 -9.33
CA ASP A 662 27.23 -22.89 -8.63
C ASP A 662 27.78 -22.74 -7.21
N SER A 663 28.85 -21.97 -7.04
CA SER A 663 29.46 -21.75 -5.73
C SER A 663 28.54 -20.97 -4.81
N ALA A 664 27.86 -19.94 -5.32
CA ALA A 664 26.87 -19.19 -4.55
C ALA A 664 25.66 -20.08 -4.18
N SER A 665 25.15 -20.90 -5.10
CA SER A 665 24.04 -21.82 -4.85
C SER A 665 24.39 -22.81 -3.74
N LYS A 666 25.59 -23.42 -3.79
CA LYS A 666 26.07 -24.35 -2.75
C LYS A 666 26.14 -23.73 -1.36
N LEU A 667 26.57 -22.47 -1.24
CA LEU A 667 26.59 -21.77 0.04
C LEU A 667 25.19 -21.62 0.64
N PHE A 668 24.22 -21.22 -0.18
CA PHE A 668 22.82 -21.15 0.24
C PHE A 668 22.27 -22.53 0.56
N GLU A 669 22.42 -23.51 -0.33
CA GLU A 669 21.92 -24.88 -0.11
C GLU A 669 22.46 -25.53 1.17
N GLN A 670 23.73 -25.29 1.51
CA GLN A 670 24.37 -25.92 2.66
C GLN A 670 24.10 -25.19 3.99
N TYR A 671 24.16 -23.85 4.00
CA TYR A 671 24.19 -23.08 5.26
C TYR A 671 22.93 -22.26 5.52
N ARG A 672 22.18 -21.91 4.46
CA ARG A 672 20.95 -21.12 4.56
C ARG A 672 20.00 -21.44 3.39
N PRO A 673 19.38 -22.63 3.39
CA PRO A 673 18.61 -23.11 2.25
C PRO A 673 17.55 -22.11 1.83
N ILE A 674 17.51 -21.76 0.55
CA ILE A 674 16.60 -20.71 0.04
C ILE A 674 15.15 -21.12 0.25
N GLN A 675 14.78 -22.37 -0.08
CA GLN A 675 13.43 -22.89 0.12
C GLN A 675 13.37 -23.63 1.46
N HIS A 676 12.32 -23.41 2.24
CA HIS A 676 12.05 -24.17 3.46
C HIS A 676 10.55 -24.30 3.76
N TRP A 677 10.20 -25.22 4.63
CA TRP A 677 8.88 -25.28 5.26
C TRP A 677 8.89 -24.42 6.51
N ALA A 678 7.87 -23.57 6.69
CA ALA A 678 7.63 -22.89 7.95
C ALA A 678 6.35 -23.44 8.59
N THR A 679 6.40 -23.80 9.87
CA THR A 679 5.20 -24.14 10.66
C THR A 679 5.04 -23.13 11.78
N ARG A 680 3.95 -22.37 11.75
CA ARG A 680 3.58 -21.39 12.79
C ARG A 680 2.50 -21.98 13.69
N TYR A 681 2.68 -21.87 15.01
CA TYR A 681 1.77 -22.29 16.08
C TYR A 681 1.29 -21.06 16.83
N PHE A 682 -0.03 -20.89 16.96
CA PHE A 682 -0.62 -19.69 17.56
C PHE A 682 -1.94 -19.99 18.25
N LYS A 683 -2.38 -19.08 19.12
CA LYS A 683 -3.73 -19.05 19.70
C LYS A 683 -4.37 -17.68 19.46
N SER A 684 -5.70 -17.67 19.36
CA SER A 684 -6.45 -16.42 19.25
C SER A 684 -6.33 -15.64 20.55
N LEU A 685 -6.00 -14.35 20.47
CA LEU A 685 -5.85 -13.45 21.63
C LEU A 685 -4.71 -13.79 22.60
N ASP A 686 -3.77 -14.64 22.18
CA ASP A 686 -2.56 -14.99 22.94
C ASP A 686 -1.33 -14.44 22.21
N GLN A 687 -0.40 -13.84 22.96
CA GLN A 687 0.86 -13.37 22.39
C GLN A 687 1.86 -14.52 22.21
N GLU A 688 1.68 -15.62 22.95
CA GLU A 688 2.56 -16.78 22.82
C GLU A 688 2.37 -17.45 21.46
N GLU A 689 3.43 -17.47 20.65
CA GLU A 689 3.45 -18.14 19.36
C GLU A 689 4.84 -18.68 19.04
N VAL A 690 4.88 -19.73 18.23
CA VAL A 690 6.13 -20.39 17.84
C VAL A 690 6.15 -20.58 16.33
N GLN A 691 7.27 -20.30 15.68
CA GLN A 691 7.49 -20.61 14.28
C GLN A 691 8.76 -21.44 14.12
N VAL A 692 8.65 -22.58 13.44
CA VAL A 692 9.76 -23.50 13.19
C VAL A 692 10.01 -23.60 11.69
N ALA A 693 11.25 -23.37 11.26
CA ALA A 693 11.71 -23.55 9.89
C ALA A 693 12.33 -24.95 9.73
N VAL A 694 11.92 -25.68 8.69
CA VAL A 694 12.30 -27.08 8.45
C VAL A 694 12.83 -27.24 7.02
N HIS A 695 13.93 -27.98 6.88
CA HIS A 695 14.54 -28.30 5.60
C HIS A 695 13.58 -29.10 4.71
N PRO A 696 13.34 -28.68 3.47
CA PRO A 696 12.26 -29.23 2.64
C PRO A 696 12.54 -30.64 2.10
N GLU A 697 13.77 -31.12 2.23
CA GLU A 697 14.17 -32.48 1.83
C GLU A 697 14.35 -33.48 2.96
N THR A 698 14.83 -33.01 4.12
CA THR A 698 15.37 -33.88 5.18
C THR A 698 14.54 -33.85 6.45
N GLY A 699 13.68 -32.84 6.60
CA GLY A 699 12.93 -32.63 7.85
C GLY A 699 13.79 -32.10 9.00
N LYS A 700 15.06 -31.72 8.76
CA LYS A 700 15.94 -31.10 9.77
C LYS A 700 15.46 -29.69 10.08
N VAL A 701 15.41 -29.31 11.36
CA VAL A 701 15.12 -27.92 11.77
C VAL A 701 16.27 -27.00 11.36
N LEU A 702 15.94 -25.90 10.68
CA LEU A 702 16.88 -24.87 10.22
C LEU A 702 16.96 -23.69 11.19
N GLY A 703 15.95 -23.53 12.02
CA GLY A 703 15.82 -22.45 12.98
C GLY A 703 14.40 -22.38 13.51
N PHE A 704 14.20 -21.63 14.58
CA PHE A 704 12.88 -21.39 15.15
C PHE A 704 12.85 -20.05 15.89
N SER A 705 11.65 -19.56 16.17
CA SER A 705 11.38 -18.38 17.00
C SER A 705 10.17 -18.67 17.88
N HIS A 706 10.22 -18.27 19.15
CA HIS A 706 9.17 -18.44 20.16
C HIS A 706 8.94 -17.09 20.81
N THR A 707 7.88 -16.41 20.40
CA THR A 707 7.46 -15.15 21.00
C THR A 707 6.77 -15.42 22.33
N LEU A 708 7.22 -14.76 23.40
CA LEU A 708 6.65 -14.88 24.74
C LEU A 708 6.10 -13.53 25.23
N PRO A 709 4.93 -13.50 25.90
CA PRO A 709 4.43 -12.31 26.58
C PRO A 709 5.44 -11.76 27.60
N GLU A 710 5.54 -10.44 27.78
CA GLU A 710 6.50 -9.81 28.71
C GLU A 710 6.31 -10.20 30.20
N ASP A 711 5.10 -10.63 30.57
CA ASP A 711 4.73 -11.05 31.92
C ASP A 711 4.96 -12.56 32.16
N ARG A 712 5.29 -13.33 31.13
CA ARG A 712 5.60 -14.75 31.26
C ARG A 712 6.79 -14.92 32.21
N PRO A 713 6.63 -15.70 33.31
CA PRO A 713 7.72 -15.92 34.25
C PRO A 713 8.91 -16.61 33.58
N GLY A 714 10.10 -16.20 33.98
CA GLY A 714 11.37 -16.80 33.57
C GLY A 714 12.47 -16.39 34.55
N ALA A 715 13.65 -17.00 34.42
CA ALA A 715 14.76 -16.62 35.27
C ALA A 715 15.22 -15.18 34.98
N ASP A 716 15.69 -14.48 36.00
CA ASP A 716 16.43 -13.22 35.86
C ASP A 716 17.92 -13.55 35.95
N ILE A 717 18.48 -14.07 34.85
CA ILE A 717 19.88 -14.48 34.81
C ILE A 717 20.78 -13.29 34.47
N PRO A 718 22.01 -13.24 35.02
CA PRO A 718 23.00 -12.24 34.63
C PRO A 718 23.50 -12.50 33.19
N ASP A 719 24.01 -11.45 32.54
CA ASP A 719 24.41 -11.48 31.11
C ASP A 719 25.47 -12.56 30.79
N ASP A 720 26.36 -12.86 31.73
CA ASP A 720 27.39 -13.89 31.61
C ASP A 720 26.84 -15.32 31.63
N ALA A 721 25.68 -15.54 32.25
CA ALA A 721 25.01 -16.84 32.32
C ALA A 721 24.22 -17.19 31.05
N ALA A 722 23.81 -16.21 30.24
CA ALA A 722 23.06 -16.45 29.01
C ALA A 722 23.90 -17.14 27.92
N ARG A 723 25.18 -16.77 27.83
CA ARG A 723 26.13 -17.32 26.85
C ARG A 723 26.28 -18.86 26.91
N PRO A 724 26.58 -19.48 28.07
CA PRO A 724 26.69 -20.94 28.13
C PRO A 724 25.37 -21.66 27.81
N ILE A 725 24.21 -21.07 28.12
CA ILE A 725 22.89 -21.62 27.76
C ILE A 725 22.74 -21.66 26.23
N ALA A 726 23.03 -20.54 25.56
CA ALA A 726 22.97 -20.46 24.12
C ALA A 726 23.96 -21.42 23.44
N LEU A 727 25.20 -21.51 23.94
CA LEU A 727 26.21 -22.45 23.42
C LEU A 727 25.77 -23.91 23.57
N ALA A 728 25.23 -24.29 24.73
CA ALA A 728 24.78 -25.66 24.99
C ALA A 728 23.60 -26.04 24.09
N PHE A 729 22.62 -25.15 23.94
CA PHE A 729 21.48 -25.36 23.06
C PHE A 729 21.91 -25.48 21.59
N ALA A 730 22.72 -24.53 21.12
CA ALA A 730 23.20 -24.53 19.74
C ALA A 730 23.99 -25.80 19.41
N ALA A 731 24.86 -26.25 20.33
CA ALA A 731 25.60 -27.50 20.16
C ALA A 731 24.67 -28.73 20.08
N ALA A 732 23.59 -28.78 20.86
CA ALA A 732 22.59 -29.84 20.80
C ALA A 732 21.85 -29.88 19.45
N GLU A 733 21.61 -28.71 18.84
CA GLU A 733 21.02 -28.58 17.49
C GLU A 733 22.05 -28.73 16.36
N GLY A 734 23.32 -28.99 16.69
CA GLY A 734 24.41 -29.22 15.74
C GLY A 734 25.06 -27.96 15.18
N TRP A 735 25.01 -26.85 15.91
CA TRP A 735 25.66 -25.57 15.59
C TRP A 735 26.89 -25.35 16.46
N ASP A 736 28.06 -25.23 15.85
CA ASP A 736 29.31 -24.95 16.56
C ASP A 736 29.54 -23.43 16.71
N LEU A 737 28.82 -22.83 17.67
CA LEU A 737 29.00 -21.42 18.01
C LEU A 737 30.30 -21.17 18.80
N ALA A 738 30.91 -22.20 19.39
CA ALA A 738 32.18 -22.08 20.11
C ALA A 738 33.36 -21.78 19.17
N ALA A 739 33.25 -22.20 17.90
CA ALA A 739 34.17 -21.84 16.83
C ALA A 739 33.97 -20.42 16.26
N MET A 740 32.95 -19.69 16.72
CA MET A 740 32.61 -18.33 16.27
C MET A 740 32.94 -17.29 17.33
N ASP A 741 33.01 -16.02 16.94
CA ASP A 741 33.27 -14.89 17.83
C ASP A 741 31.95 -14.20 18.20
N LEU A 742 31.68 -14.01 19.49
CA LEU A 742 30.51 -13.26 19.95
C LEU A 742 30.73 -11.77 19.63
N LYS A 743 29.83 -11.17 18.82
CA LYS A 743 29.89 -9.78 18.37
C LYS A 743 28.89 -8.87 19.06
N GLU A 744 27.71 -9.36 19.39
CA GLU A 744 26.69 -8.54 20.05
C GLU A 744 26.12 -9.32 21.23
N SER A 745 25.91 -8.61 22.34
CA SER A 745 25.36 -9.16 23.58
C SER A 745 24.52 -8.09 24.23
N THR A 746 23.20 -8.26 24.15
CA THR A 746 22.24 -7.29 24.65
C THR A 746 21.26 -7.98 25.58
N SER A 747 20.80 -7.30 26.64
CA SER A 747 19.74 -7.84 27.49
C SER A 747 18.59 -6.85 27.64
N GLU A 748 17.37 -7.38 27.67
CA GLU A 748 16.15 -6.64 27.93
C GLU A 748 15.49 -7.14 29.22
N LYS A 749 15.31 -6.24 30.19
CA LYS A 749 14.60 -6.54 31.42
C LYS A 749 13.08 -6.48 31.21
N LYS A 750 12.46 -7.65 31.04
CA LYS A 750 11.00 -7.83 31.03
C LYS A 750 10.43 -7.81 32.47
N LYS A 751 9.11 -7.85 32.59
CA LYS A 751 8.40 -7.74 33.88
C LYS A 751 8.76 -8.86 34.85
N ALA A 752 8.91 -10.09 34.35
CA ALA A 752 9.11 -11.28 35.17
C ALA A 752 10.36 -12.09 34.81
N ARG A 753 11.22 -11.61 33.91
CA ARG A 753 12.44 -12.27 33.44
C ARG A 753 13.40 -11.28 32.78
N ARG A 754 14.60 -11.72 32.41
CA ARG A 754 15.52 -10.97 31.55
C ARG A 754 15.78 -11.78 30.28
N ASP A 755 15.56 -11.15 29.13
CA ASP A 755 15.76 -11.76 27.82
C ASP A 755 17.11 -11.29 27.27
N HIS A 756 17.86 -12.17 26.62
CA HIS A 756 19.20 -11.90 26.12
C HIS A 756 19.26 -12.17 24.62
N THR A 757 19.85 -11.26 23.87
CA THR A 757 20.13 -11.44 22.44
C THR A 757 21.63 -11.52 22.25
N LEU A 758 22.06 -12.57 21.56
CA LEU A 758 23.46 -12.88 21.33
C LEU A 758 23.69 -13.10 19.83
N GLU A 759 24.69 -12.45 19.27
CA GLU A 759 25.06 -12.57 17.86
C GLU A 759 26.50 -13.09 17.74
N TRP A 760 26.67 -14.23 17.08
CA TRP A 760 27.98 -14.80 16.76
C TRP A 760 28.32 -14.56 15.31
N GLU A 761 29.60 -14.32 15.04
CA GLU A 761 30.15 -14.14 13.71
C GLU A 761 31.25 -15.16 13.44
N ALA A 762 31.22 -15.76 12.25
CA ALA A 762 32.22 -16.73 11.85
C ALA A 762 33.60 -16.07 11.71
N ARG A 763 34.63 -16.71 12.27
CA ARG A 763 36.02 -16.21 12.29
C ARG A 763 36.58 -15.98 10.88
N PRO A 764 37.60 -15.11 10.73
CA PRO A 764 38.32 -14.97 9.46
C PRO A 764 38.82 -16.31 8.94
N GLY A 765 38.59 -16.60 7.66
CA GLY A 765 38.96 -17.86 7.01
C GLY A 765 37.91 -18.98 7.08
N ASP A 766 36.78 -18.78 7.78
CA ASP A 766 35.66 -19.71 7.76
C ASP A 766 35.08 -19.85 6.33
N PRO A 767 34.82 -21.08 5.83
CA PRO A 767 34.32 -21.30 4.47
C PRO A 767 32.93 -20.70 4.20
N ARG A 768 32.18 -20.34 5.24
CA ARG A 768 30.88 -19.67 5.14
C ARG A 768 31.00 -18.18 4.83
N ASN A 769 32.18 -17.59 5.08
CA ASN A 769 32.45 -16.19 4.79
C ASN A 769 32.83 -16.01 3.31
N VAL A 770 32.33 -14.94 2.70
CA VAL A 770 32.65 -14.59 1.30
C VAL A 770 33.23 -13.19 1.29
N ASP A 771 34.55 -13.10 1.19
CA ASP A 771 35.29 -11.85 1.30
C ASP A 771 34.88 -11.09 2.59
N GLU A 772 34.36 -9.86 2.51
CA GLU A 772 33.88 -9.08 3.67
C GLU A 772 32.46 -9.46 4.16
N ALA A 773 31.76 -10.39 3.52
CA ALA A 773 30.47 -10.88 4.01
C ALA A 773 30.67 -12.02 5.01
N HIS A 774 30.18 -11.81 6.23
CA HIS A 774 30.39 -12.73 7.35
C HIS A 774 29.13 -13.49 7.70
N PHE A 775 29.24 -14.81 7.89
CA PHE A 775 28.16 -15.65 8.38
C PHE A 775 27.91 -15.37 9.87
N ARG A 776 26.65 -15.14 10.22
CA ARG A 776 26.21 -14.88 11.59
C ARG A 776 25.15 -15.85 12.06
N ALA A 777 25.14 -16.09 13.37
CA ALA A 777 24.10 -16.82 14.06
C ALA A 777 23.53 -15.93 15.17
N HIS A 778 22.21 -15.82 15.19
CA HIS A 778 21.42 -15.09 16.17
C HIS A 778 20.78 -16.09 17.13
N VAL A 779 20.95 -15.86 18.43
CA VAL A 779 20.27 -16.62 19.49
C VAL A 779 19.62 -15.65 20.46
N GLU A 780 18.35 -15.88 20.76
CA GLU A 780 17.64 -15.21 21.83
C GLU A 780 17.40 -16.19 22.99
N VAL A 781 17.69 -15.76 24.21
CA VAL A 781 17.49 -16.52 25.46
C VAL A 781 16.53 -15.75 26.35
N ALA A 782 15.29 -16.19 26.44
CA ALA A 782 14.30 -15.61 27.34
C ALA A 782 14.40 -16.23 28.74
N GLY A 783 14.91 -15.47 29.70
CA GLY A 783 15.28 -15.99 31.01
C GLY A 783 16.35 -17.07 30.90
N ASP A 784 15.98 -18.33 31.12
CA ASP A 784 16.86 -19.50 31.09
C ASP A 784 16.59 -20.44 29.88
N ARG A 785 15.81 -20.00 28.89
CA ARG A 785 15.41 -20.82 27.74
C ARG A 785 15.70 -20.13 26.42
N VAL A 786 16.22 -20.88 25.44
CA VAL A 786 16.39 -20.37 24.07
C VAL A 786 15.03 -20.25 23.40
N THR A 787 14.72 -19.05 22.91
CA THR A 787 13.47 -18.73 22.20
C THR A 787 13.69 -18.51 20.72
N GLU A 788 14.88 -18.11 20.29
CA GLU A 788 15.18 -17.96 18.86
C GLU A 788 16.55 -18.53 18.52
N LEU A 789 16.64 -19.20 17.37
CA LEU A 789 17.89 -19.61 16.74
C LEU A 789 17.74 -19.46 15.22
N ARG A 790 18.55 -18.59 14.60
CA ARG A 790 18.60 -18.43 13.14
C ARG A 790 19.99 -18.02 12.66
N SER A 791 20.28 -18.27 11.39
CA SER A 791 21.51 -17.82 10.71
C SER A 791 21.21 -16.71 9.70
N TYR A 792 22.21 -15.95 9.28
CA TYR A 792 22.15 -15.04 8.13
C TYR A 792 23.56 -14.61 7.74
N TRP A 793 23.71 -13.90 6.62
CA TRP A 793 24.98 -13.23 6.29
C TRP A 793 24.90 -11.74 6.56
N LYS A 794 25.84 -11.22 7.34
CA LYS A 794 26.06 -9.77 7.45
C LYS A 794 26.84 -9.30 6.23
N ILE A 795 26.22 -8.41 5.46
CA ILE A 795 26.81 -7.80 4.27
C ILE A 795 27.47 -6.49 4.64
N PRO A 796 28.64 -6.15 4.05
CA PRO A 796 29.32 -4.89 4.33
C PRO A 796 28.39 -3.68 4.17
N GLU A 797 28.43 -2.76 5.13
CA GLU A 797 27.57 -1.58 5.11
C GLU A 797 27.77 -0.76 3.82
N THR A 798 29.02 -0.59 3.40
CA THR A 798 29.39 0.13 2.18
C THR A 798 28.66 -0.42 0.95
N TYR A 799 28.59 -1.74 0.83
CA TYR A 799 27.88 -2.42 -0.24
C TYR A 799 26.36 -2.25 -0.13
N SER A 800 25.79 -2.46 1.07
CA SER A 800 24.35 -2.29 1.32
C SER A 800 23.88 -0.87 1.01
N ARG A 801 24.65 0.15 1.42
CA ARG A 801 24.38 1.57 1.14
C ARG A 801 24.51 1.89 -0.35
N ALA A 802 25.55 1.39 -1.03
CA ALA A 802 25.71 1.58 -2.47
C ALA A 802 24.55 0.94 -3.27
N ARG A 803 24.02 -0.20 -2.81
CA ARG A 803 22.93 -0.92 -3.49
C ARG A 803 21.55 -0.32 -3.22
N SER A 804 21.32 0.22 -2.03
CA SER A 804 20.08 0.90 -1.64
C SER A 804 19.92 2.26 -2.32
N GLN A 805 21.03 2.91 -2.70
CA GLN A 805 21.03 4.16 -3.46
C GLN A 805 20.11 4.11 -4.69
N GLN A 806 19.12 4.99 -4.72
CA GLN A 806 18.32 5.27 -5.92
C GLN A 806 19.07 6.22 -6.85
N ASN A 807 19.06 5.90 -8.14
CA ASN A 807 19.69 6.71 -9.17
C ASN A 807 18.75 6.90 -10.36
N LEU A 808 19.22 7.59 -11.40
CA LEU A 808 18.39 7.89 -12.57
C LEU A 808 17.91 6.62 -13.30
N ILE A 809 18.66 5.52 -13.23
CA ILE A 809 18.25 4.25 -13.83
C ILE A 809 17.09 3.65 -13.04
N SER A 810 17.21 3.52 -11.72
CA SER A 810 16.15 2.93 -10.90
C SER A 810 14.87 3.76 -10.95
N ILE A 811 15.00 5.09 -10.87
CA ILE A 811 13.87 6.03 -10.97
C ILE A 811 13.26 5.98 -12.37
N GLY A 812 14.07 6.03 -13.43
CA GLY A 812 13.62 6.00 -14.82
C GLY A 812 12.89 4.71 -15.16
N VAL A 813 13.41 3.57 -14.72
CA VAL A 813 12.79 2.25 -14.91
C VAL A 813 11.45 2.18 -14.18
N ALA A 814 11.39 2.56 -12.90
CA ALA A 814 10.15 2.55 -12.15
C ALA A 814 9.09 3.44 -12.80
N THR A 815 9.47 4.66 -13.20
CA THR A 815 8.59 5.64 -13.84
C THR A 815 8.06 5.13 -15.18
N LEU A 816 8.93 4.62 -16.04
CA LEU A 816 8.52 4.08 -17.34
C LEU A 816 7.67 2.81 -17.18
N ARG A 817 8.01 1.92 -16.25
CA ARG A 817 7.22 0.71 -15.95
C ARG A 817 5.80 1.07 -15.52
N PHE A 818 5.65 1.88 -14.47
CA PHE A 818 4.33 2.28 -13.98
C PHE A 818 3.58 3.16 -14.99
N GLY A 819 4.31 4.04 -15.70
CA GLY A 819 3.77 4.88 -16.76
C GLY A 819 3.18 4.08 -17.92
N VAL A 820 3.92 3.08 -18.42
CA VAL A 820 3.45 2.18 -19.50
C VAL A 820 2.25 1.36 -19.05
N LEU A 821 2.29 0.77 -17.85
CA LEU A 821 1.17 -0.02 -17.33
C LEU A 821 -0.10 0.83 -17.17
N SER A 822 0.02 2.02 -16.59
CA SER A 822 -1.09 2.95 -16.41
C SER A 822 -1.63 3.47 -17.74
N ALA A 823 -0.73 3.86 -18.66
CA ALA A 823 -1.10 4.30 -20.00
C ALA A 823 -1.81 3.20 -20.79
N GLY A 824 -1.38 1.94 -20.65
CA GLY A 824 -2.03 0.78 -21.26
C GLY A 824 -3.48 0.60 -20.80
N VAL A 825 -3.73 0.67 -19.49
CA VAL A 825 -5.08 0.58 -18.91
C VAL A 825 -5.96 1.75 -19.36
N ILE A 826 -5.45 2.98 -19.26
CA ILE A 826 -6.18 4.20 -19.67
C ILE A 826 -6.51 4.14 -21.17
N CYS A 827 -5.54 3.80 -22.01
CA CYS A 827 -5.76 3.65 -23.46
C CYS A 827 -6.81 2.57 -23.74
N GLY A 828 -6.74 1.42 -23.06
CA GLY A 828 -7.75 0.36 -23.19
C GLY A 828 -9.17 0.83 -22.87
N LEU A 829 -9.34 1.60 -21.80
CA LEU A 829 -10.63 2.19 -21.42
C LEU A 829 -11.10 3.24 -22.44
N LEU A 830 -10.21 4.12 -22.91
CA LEU A 830 -10.53 5.13 -23.93
C LEU A 830 -10.94 4.49 -25.26
N LEU A 831 -10.29 3.38 -25.65
CA LEU A 831 -10.63 2.61 -26.84
C LEU A 831 -12.04 2.00 -26.76
N LEU A 832 -12.52 1.66 -25.56
CA LEU A 832 -13.87 1.12 -25.39
C LEU A 832 -14.98 2.17 -25.59
N ILE A 833 -14.72 3.45 -25.30
CA ILE A 833 -15.75 4.51 -25.32
C ILE A 833 -16.52 4.58 -26.65
N PRO A 834 -15.88 4.60 -27.84
CA PRO A 834 -16.60 4.60 -29.13
C PRO A 834 -17.52 3.40 -29.32
N ASN A 835 -17.06 2.19 -28.99
CA ASN A 835 -17.85 0.96 -29.15
C ASN A 835 -19.03 0.92 -28.16
N ILE A 836 -18.87 1.52 -26.98
CA ILE A 836 -19.96 1.68 -26.01
C ILE A 836 -21.01 2.66 -26.55
N ARG A 837 -20.59 3.78 -27.15
CA ARG A 837 -21.48 4.77 -27.77
C ARG A 837 -22.32 4.17 -28.89
N THR A 838 -21.70 3.41 -29.78
CA THR A 838 -22.36 2.78 -30.93
C THR A 838 -23.12 1.49 -30.56
N GLY A 839 -23.12 1.08 -29.29
CA GLY A 839 -23.80 -0.14 -28.85
C GLY A 839 -23.16 -1.44 -29.34
N GLN A 840 -21.92 -1.38 -29.82
CA GLN A 840 -21.19 -2.52 -30.40
C GLN A 840 -20.63 -3.49 -29.34
N VAL A 841 -20.57 -3.10 -28.06
CA VAL A 841 -20.09 -3.98 -27.00
C VAL A 841 -21.17 -5.02 -26.64
N PRO A 842 -20.91 -6.33 -26.82
CA PRO A 842 -21.88 -7.37 -26.50
C PRO A 842 -21.86 -7.67 -24.98
N TRP A 843 -22.42 -6.76 -24.17
CA TRP A 843 -22.37 -6.83 -22.70
C TRP A 843 -22.85 -8.16 -22.12
N ARG A 844 -23.89 -8.78 -22.70
CA ARG A 844 -24.37 -10.10 -22.27
C ARG A 844 -23.28 -11.17 -22.39
N LEU A 845 -22.52 -11.17 -23.48
CA LEU A 845 -21.42 -12.10 -23.69
C LEU A 845 -20.23 -11.76 -22.80
N ALA A 846 -19.85 -10.48 -22.71
CA ALA A 846 -18.76 -10.01 -21.86
C ALA A 846 -18.97 -10.41 -20.39
N ILE A 847 -20.18 -10.22 -19.85
CA ILE A 847 -20.56 -10.59 -18.49
C ILE A 847 -20.59 -12.12 -18.31
N ARG A 848 -21.12 -12.88 -19.28
CA ARG A 848 -21.14 -14.36 -19.23
C ARG A 848 -19.75 -14.97 -19.15
N ILE A 849 -18.72 -14.30 -19.69
CA ILE A 849 -17.32 -14.74 -19.59
C ILE A 849 -16.69 -14.23 -18.29
N ALA A 850 -16.89 -12.95 -17.96
CA ALA A 850 -16.23 -12.30 -16.83
C ALA A 850 -16.73 -12.79 -15.47
N ALA A 851 -18.03 -13.04 -15.30
CA ALA A 851 -18.60 -13.44 -14.01
C ALA A 851 -18.08 -14.81 -13.52
N PRO A 852 -18.10 -15.90 -14.32
CA PRO A 852 -17.50 -17.17 -13.90
C PRO A 852 -16.00 -17.05 -13.64
N ALA A 853 -15.27 -16.29 -14.46
CA ALA A 853 -13.83 -16.09 -14.28
C ALA A 853 -13.51 -15.33 -12.97
N ALA A 854 -14.31 -14.33 -12.60
CA ALA A 854 -14.18 -13.62 -11.33
C ALA A 854 -14.54 -14.50 -10.13
N LEU A 855 -15.61 -15.31 -10.23
CA LEU A 855 -15.97 -16.27 -9.19
C LEU A 855 -14.90 -17.35 -9.01
N LEU A 856 -14.29 -17.85 -10.09
CA LEU A 856 -13.16 -18.77 -10.03
C LEU A 856 -11.94 -18.13 -9.37
N ALA A 857 -11.64 -16.85 -9.63
CA ALA A 857 -10.57 -16.14 -8.93
C ALA A 857 -10.86 -16.00 -7.42
N GLY A 858 -12.11 -15.74 -7.04
CA GLY A 858 -12.55 -15.78 -5.64
C GLY A 858 -12.38 -17.17 -5.01
N LEU A 859 -12.82 -18.21 -5.71
CA LEU A 859 -12.67 -19.60 -5.28
C LEU A 859 -11.20 -19.98 -5.10
N SER A 860 -10.32 -19.56 -6.02
CA SER A 860 -8.87 -19.74 -5.90
C SER A 860 -8.31 -19.15 -4.60
N THR A 861 -8.81 -17.98 -4.21
CA THR A 861 -8.40 -17.31 -2.97
C THR A 861 -8.94 -18.05 -1.74
N LEU A 862 -10.20 -18.53 -1.79
CA LEU A 862 -10.81 -19.35 -0.74
C LEU A 862 -10.08 -20.69 -0.54
N LEU A 863 -9.66 -21.34 -1.62
CA LEU A 863 -8.86 -22.57 -1.58
C LEU A 863 -7.42 -22.36 -1.06
N SER A 864 -7.00 -21.10 -0.96
CA SER A 864 -5.72 -20.67 -0.42
C SER A 864 -5.87 -20.00 0.95
N LEU A 865 -7.07 -20.04 1.57
CA LEU A 865 -7.37 -19.32 2.81
C LEU A 865 -6.44 -19.72 3.95
N LYS A 866 -5.98 -20.97 3.98
CA LYS A 866 -5.02 -21.44 4.99
C LYS A 866 -3.72 -20.61 4.99
N LEU A 867 -3.19 -20.25 3.82
CA LEU A 867 -1.97 -19.45 3.70
C LEU A 867 -2.11 -18.07 4.34
N THR A 868 -3.33 -17.53 4.34
CA THR A 868 -3.59 -16.22 4.96
C THR A 868 -3.45 -16.23 6.48
N LEU A 869 -3.53 -17.40 7.12
CA LEU A 869 -3.27 -17.54 8.55
C LEU A 869 -1.79 -17.41 8.91
N ALA A 870 -0.88 -17.56 7.93
CA ALA A 870 0.55 -17.33 8.16
C ALA A 870 0.83 -15.90 8.65
N GLY A 871 0.04 -14.92 8.19
CA GLY A 871 0.12 -13.50 8.59
C GLY A 871 -0.95 -13.02 9.57
N TYR A 872 -1.68 -13.92 10.24
CA TYR A 872 -2.72 -13.53 11.20
C TYR A 872 -2.14 -12.80 12.42
N ASN A 873 -2.65 -11.62 12.79
CA ASN A 873 -2.28 -10.92 14.02
C ASN A 873 -3.08 -11.47 15.21
N THR A 874 -2.40 -12.11 16.18
CA THR A 874 -3.04 -12.76 17.34
C THR A 874 -3.68 -11.78 18.33
N ALA A 875 -3.42 -10.46 18.23
CA ALA A 875 -4.12 -9.45 19.04
C ALA A 875 -5.58 -9.26 18.60
N ILE A 876 -5.93 -9.67 17.38
CA ILE A 876 -7.29 -9.58 16.84
C ILE A 876 -7.99 -10.93 17.06
N PRO A 877 -9.28 -11.00 17.44
CA PRO A 877 -9.99 -12.27 17.51
C PRO A 877 -10.05 -12.97 16.14
N LEU A 878 -9.80 -14.28 16.10
CA LEU A 878 -9.74 -15.04 14.85
C LEU A 878 -11.01 -14.90 13.99
N GLU A 879 -12.17 -14.85 14.62
CA GLU A 879 -13.46 -14.68 13.94
C GLU A 879 -13.55 -13.30 13.26
N THR A 880 -12.99 -12.26 13.89
CA THR A 880 -12.95 -10.89 13.33
C THR A 880 -11.98 -10.82 12.15
N TYR A 881 -10.82 -11.48 12.28
CA TYR A 881 -9.87 -11.59 11.18
C TYR A 881 -10.47 -12.34 9.98
N GLN A 882 -11.08 -13.50 10.20
CA GLN A 882 -11.73 -14.29 9.14
C GLN A 882 -12.88 -13.52 8.48
N ALA A 883 -13.72 -12.83 9.25
CA ALA A 883 -14.77 -11.98 8.69
C ALA A 883 -14.20 -10.87 7.80
N THR A 884 -13.12 -10.21 8.25
CA THR A 884 -12.38 -9.22 7.45
C THR A 884 -11.87 -9.84 6.14
N MET A 885 -11.29 -11.03 6.20
CA MET A 885 -10.80 -11.75 5.03
C MET A 885 -11.91 -12.07 4.03
N TYR A 886 -13.06 -12.58 4.49
CA TYR A 886 -14.18 -12.89 3.59
C TYR A 886 -14.72 -11.64 2.88
N VAL A 887 -14.76 -10.50 3.58
CA VAL A 887 -15.15 -9.22 2.98
C VAL A 887 -14.11 -8.76 1.94
N VAL A 888 -12.81 -8.88 2.23
CA VAL A 888 -11.73 -8.56 1.27
C VAL A 888 -11.76 -9.48 0.05
N ILE A 889 -12.07 -10.77 0.22
CA ILE A 889 -12.25 -11.72 -0.89
C ILE A 889 -13.45 -11.30 -1.74
N LEU A 890 -14.58 -10.95 -1.12
CA LEU A 890 -15.76 -10.45 -1.84
C LEU A 890 -15.43 -9.20 -2.67
N MET A 891 -14.73 -8.23 -2.08
CA MET A 891 -14.27 -7.04 -2.81
C MET A 891 -13.34 -7.39 -3.96
N SER A 892 -12.41 -8.32 -3.75
CA SER A 892 -11.48 -8.81 -4.79
C SER A 892 -12.21 -9.47 -5.95
N VAL A 893 -13.28 -10.23 -5.68
CA VAL A 893 -14.16 -10.80 -6.72
C VAL A 893 -14.85 -9.70 -7.51
N ILE A 894 -15.35 -8.65 -6.84
CA ILE A 894 -16.01 -7.52 -7.49
C ILE A 894 -15.02 -6.74 -8.38
N PHE A 895 -13.83 -6.42 -7.88
CA PHE A 895 -12.78 -5.76 -8.68
C PHE A 895 -12.32 -6.64 -9.84
N GLY A 896 -12.13 -7.95 -9.58
CA GLY A 896 -11.84 -8.95 -10.60
C GLY A 896 -12.90 -8.97 -11.69
N PHE A 897 -14.19 -8.92 -11.33
CA PHE A 897 -15.30 -8.83 -12.27
C PHE A 897 -15.27 -7.56 -13.12
N LEU A 898 -15.00 -6.39 -12.53
CA LEU A 898 -14.90 -5.14 -13.28
C LEU A 898 -13.72 -5.15 -14.27
N LEU A 899 -12.55 -5.62 -13.83
CA LEU A 899 -11.35 -5.72 -14.66
C LEU A 899 -11.55 -6.73 -15.80
N LEU A 900 -12.03 -7.94 -15.48
CA LEU A 900 -12.30 -8.97 -16.46
C LEU A 900 -13.46 -8.57 -17.39
N GLY A 901 -14.46 -7.86 -16.90
CA GLY A 901 -15.56 -7.31 -17.70
C GLY A 901 -15.08 -6.27 -18.71
N GLY A 902 -14.18 -5.38 -18.30
CA GLY A 902 -13.52 -4.44 -19.21
C GLY A 902 -12.64 -5.16 -20.25
N ALA A 903 -11.87 -6.16 -19.82
CA ALA A 903 -11.03 -6.98 -20.68
C ALA A 903 -11.84 -7.75 -21.72
N THR A 904 -12.92 -8.43 -21.31
CA THR A 904 -13.80 -9.17 -22.24
C THR A 904 -14.62 -8.24 -23.12
N ALA A 905 -15.05 -7.07 -22.64
CA ALA A 905 -15.69 -6.05 -23.46
C ALA A 905 -14.76 -5.56 -24.58
N LEU A 906 -13.47 -5.36 -24.27
CA LEU A 906 -12.46 -4.94 -25.25
C LEU A 906 -12.26 -6.02 -26.31
N LEU A 907 -12.07 -7.27 -25.87
CA LEU A 907 -11.88 -8.41 -26.77
C LEU A 907 -13.11 -8.66 -27.66
N THR A 908 -14.30 -8.73 -27.08
CA THR A 908 -15.51 -9.10 -27.82
C THR A 908 -16.00 -7.99 -28.76
N SER A 909 -15.68 -6.73 -28.50
CA SER A 909 -16.05 -5.62 -29.37
C SER A 909 -15.07 -5.38 -30.52
N PHE A 910 -13.76 -5.48 -30.28
CA PHE A 910 -12.75 -5.25 -31.32
C PHE A 910 -12.31 -6.52 -32.07
N TYR A 911 -12.48 -7.68 -31.44
CA TYR A 911 -12.09 -8.98 -31.96
C TYR A 911 -13.23 -10.00 -31.78
N PRO A 912 -14.44 -9.76 -32.33
CA PRO A 912 -15.58 -10.69 -32.20
C PRO A 912 -15.28 -12.08 -32.75
N GLU A 913 -14.39 -12.16 -33.74
CA GLU A 913 -13.85 -13.40 -34.31
C GLU A 913 -13.17 -14.31 -33.28
N SER A 914 -12.69 -13.75 -32.15
CA SER A 914 -12.04 -14.52 -31.07
C SER A 914 -12.97 -15.54 -30.42
N VAL A 915 -14.23 -15.17 -30.20
CA VAL A 915 -15.25 -16.10 -29.67
C VAL A 915 -15.77 -16.99 -30.79
N ALA A 916 -15.90 -16.46 -32.01
CA ALA A 916 -16.32 -17.25 -33.16
C ALA A 916 -15.34 -18.39 -33.49
N ALA A 917 -14.03 -18.19 -33.27
CA ALA A 917 -12.99 -19.18 -33.50
C ALA A 917 -13.17 -20.48 -32.68
N LEU A 918 -13.93 -20.43 -31.57
CA LEU A 918 -14.23 -21.59 -30.72
C LEU A 918 -15.33 -22.51 -31.29
N ARG A 919 -16.11 -22.04 -32.29
CA ARG A 919 -17.17 -22.83 -32.94
C ARG A 919 -16.58 -24.00 -33.74
N ALA A 920 -17.29 -25.13 -33.79
CA ALA A 920 -16.81 -26.35 -34.47
C ALA A 920 -16.44 -26.12 -35.94
N ALA A 921 -17.25 -25.37 -36.69
CA ALA A 921 -16.98 -25.03 -38.10
C ALA A 921 -15.68 -24.23 -38.29
N ASN A 922 -15.39 -23.28 -37.40
CA ASN A 922 -14.17 -22.46 -37.48
C ASN A 922 -12.94 -23.22 -36.97
N ARG A 923 -13.09 -24.08 -35.97
CA ARG A 923 -12.03 -24.99 -35.52
C ARG A 923 -11.58 -25.94 -36.65
N ARG A 924 -12.49 -26.37 -37.54
CA ARG A 924 -12.14 -27.16 -38.72
C ARG A 924 -11.17 -26.43 -39.67
N LEU A 925 -11.32 -25.11 -39.80
CA LEU A 925 -10.46 -24.26 -40.65
C LEU A 925 -9.15 -23.86 -39.94
N LEU A 926 -9.24 -23.49 -38.66
CA LEU A 926 -8.12 -22.91 -37.90
C LEU A 926 -7.25 -23.96 -37.20
N GLY A 927 -7.78 -25.16 -36.95
CA GLY A 927 -7.21 -26.13 -36.01
C GLY A 927 -5.79 -26.57 -36.34
N LEU A 928 -5.52 -27.03 -37.57
CA LEU A 928 -4.18 -27.50 -37.96
C LEU A 928 -3.12 -26.40 -37.88
N ASP A 929 -3.47 -25.17 -38.27
CA ASP A 929 -2.56 -24.03 -38.15
C ASP A 929 -2.40 -23.56 -36.71
N ALA A 930 -3.43 -23.70 -35.88
CA ALA A 930 -3.36 -23.44 -34.45
C ALA A 930 -2.43 -24.44 -33.75
N ALA A 931 -2.42 -25.72 -34.20
CA ALA A 931 -1.45 -26.72 -33.74
C ALA A 931 -0.02 -26.32 -34.11
N ALA A 932 0.21 -25.93 -35.36
CA ALA A 932 1.53 -25.47 -35.82
C ALA A 932 1.98 -24.23 -35.03
N ALA A 933 1.11 -23.24 -34.85
CA ALA A 933 1.40 -22.06 -34.04
C ALA A 933 1.68 -22.44 -32.57
N LEU A 934 0.93 -23.39 -31.99
CA LEU A 934 1.19 -23.88 -30.64
C LEU A 934 2.57 -24.54 -30.53
N LEU A 935 2.98 -25.36 -31.50
CA LEU A 935 4.34 -25.93 -31.54
C LEU A 935 5.40 -24.84 -31.61
N ALA A 936 5.23 -23.84 -32.48
CA ALA A 936 6.14 -22.70 -32.55
C ALA A 936 6.20 -21.94 -31.21
N ALA A 937 5.06 -21.71 -30.55
CA ALA A 937 5.01 -21.04 -29.26
C ALA A 937 5.66 -21.85 -28.14
N ILE A 938 5.51 -23.17 -28.12
CA ILE A 938 6.22 -24.05 -27.19
C ILE A 938 7.72 -23.96 -27.46
N GLY A 939 8.14 -24.03 -28.73
CA GLY A 939 9.55 -23.86 -29.14
C GLY A 939 10.15 -22.55 -28.67
N ILE A 940 9.46 -21.44 -28.94
CA ILE A 940 9.84 -20.10 -28.45
C ILE A 940 9.86 -20.07 -26.92
N GLY A 941 8.88 -20.68 -26.25
CA GLY A 941 8.80 -20.74 -24.80
C GLY A 941 9.97 -21.49 -24.17
N LEU A 942 10.36 -22.64 -24.74
CA LEU A 942 11.54 -23.41 -24.32
C LEU A 942 12.83 -22.63 -24.58
N PHE A 943 12.93 -21.98 -25.74
CA PHE A 943 14.07 -21.12 -26.05
C PHE A 943 14.18 -19.95 -25.06
N LEU A 944 13.07 -19.25 -24.78
CA LEU A 944 12.99 -18.16 -23.79
C LEU A 944 13.05 -18.64 -22.34
N HIS A 945 12.94 -19.95 -22.09
CA HIS A 945 13.22 -20.52 -20.79
C HIS A 945 14.72 -20.74 -20.60
N GLN A 946 15.42 -21.20 -21.65
CA GLN A 946 16.81 -21.59 -21.56
C GLN A 946 17.80 -20.45 -21.85
N VAL A 947 17.54 -19.61 -22.85
CA VAL A 947 18.48 -18.55 -23.25
C VAL A 947 18.59 -17.44 -22.21
N PRO A 948 17.51 -16.90 -21.62
CA PRO A 948 17.62 -15.99 -20.49
C PRO A 948 18.36 -16.62 -19.31
N ALA A 949 18.12 -17.90 -19.02
CA ALA A 949 18.84 -18.61 -17.96
C ALA A 949 20.35 -18.70 -18.26
N LEU A 950 20.73 -19.02 -19.51
CA LEU A 950 22.12 -19.00 -19.97
C LEU A 950 22.76 -17.61 -19.85
N LEU A 951 22.02 -16.56 -20.22
CA LEU A 951 22.50 -15.17 -20.09
C LEU A 951 22.68 -14.79 -18.63
N THR A 952 21.75 -15.17 -17.75
CA THR A 952 21.87 -14.91 -16.30
C THR A 952 22.99 -15.74 -15.67
N ASP A 953 23.25 -16.95 -16.14
CA ASP A 953 24.36 -17.77 -15.67
C ASP A 953 25.70 -17.19 -16.15
N ARG A 954 25.80 -16.81 -17.42
CA ARG A 954 27.02 -16.22 -18.00
C ARG A 954 27.35 -14.84 -17.45
N PHE A 955 26.33 -14.02 -17.19
CA PHE A 955 26.44 -12.66 -16.67
C PHE A 955 25.86 -12.55 -15.25
N HIS A 956 26.12 -13.55 -14.41
CA HIS A 956 25.56 -13.68 -13.06
C HIS A 956 25.80 -12.46 -12.16
N ALA A 957 26.96 -11.80 -12.29
CA ALA A 957 27.24 -10.55 -11.58
C ALA A 957 26.25 -9.41 -11.91
N LEU A 958 25.64 -9.42 -13.11
CA LEU A 958 24.65 -8.44 -13.55
C LEU A 958 23.21 -8.96 -13.42
N ALA A 959 23.02 -10.25 -13.14
CA ALA A 959 21.70 -10.84 -13.02
C ALA A 959 20.98 -10.35 -11.76
N LEU A 960 19.66 -10.33 -11.84
CA LEU A 960 18.75 -10.05 -10.73
C LEU A 960 17.76 -11.20 -10.65
N PHE A 961 17.78 -11.91 -9.53
CA PHE A 961 16.97 -13.09 -9.31
C PHE A 961 15.75 -12.72 -8.45
N SER A 962 14.57 -13.15 -8.88
CA SER A 962 13.34 -13.14 -8.08
C SER A 962 13.00 -14.59 -7.77
N ILE A 963 13.00 -14.94 -6.48
CA ILE A 963 12.69 -16.28 -6.02
C ILE A 963 11.48 -16.15 -5.10
N ASP A 964 10.36 -16.69 -5.56
CA ASP A 964 9.08 -16.69 -4.85
C ASP A 964 8.85 -18.04 -4.15
N SER A 965 7.97 -18.06 -3.15
CA SER A 965 7.51 -19.30 -2.52
C SER A 965 6.54 -20.06 -3.44
N PRO A 966 6.64 -21.39 -3.56
CA PRO A 966 5.72 -22.20 -4.37
C PRO A 966 4.40 -22.45 -3.63
N ASP A 967 3.60 -21.40 -3.42
CA ASP A 967 2.38 -21.43 -2.60
C ASP A 967 1.35 -22.47 -3.07
N LEU A 968 1.35 -22.84 -4.35
CA LEU A 968 0.39 -23.78 -4.92
C LEU A 968 0.40 -25.15 -4.23
N ILE A 969 1.56 -25.57 -3.69
CA ILE A 969 1.77 -26.92 -3.15
C ILE A 969 1.01 -27.21 -1.85
N VAL A 970 0.54 -26.17 -1.15
CA VAL A 970 -0.26 -26.31 0.10
C VAL A 970 -1.71 -25.86 -0.04
N THR A 971 -2.14 -25.50 -1.25
CA THR A 971 -3.54 -25.15 -1.49
C THR A 971 -4.43 -26.40 -1.41
N THR A 972 -5.69 -26.24 -0.99
CA THR A 972 -6.60 -27.40 -0.78
C THR A 972 -6.89 -28.17 -2.06
N ALA A 973 -6.89 -27.51 -3.21
CA ALA A 973 -7.08 -28.12 -4.52
C ALA A 973 -6.15 -27.48 -5.57
N PRO A 974 -4.87 -27.90 -5.63
CA PRO A 974 -3.85 -27.25 -6.46
C PRO A 974 -4.21 -27.18 -7.95
N ALA A 975 -4.75 -28.27 -8.52
CA ALA A 975 -5.18 -28.26 -9.92
C ALA A 975 -6.30 -27.24 -10.18
N LEU A 976 -7.26 -27.10 -9.26
CA LEU A 976 -8.38 -26.17 -9.41
C LEU A 976 -7.93 -24.71 -9.27
N VAL A 977 -7.04 -24.42 -8.32
CA VAL A 977 -6.38 -23.11 -8.16
C VAL A 977 -5.59 -22.74 -9.42
N ALA A 978 -4.79 -23.68 -9.94
CA ALA A 978 -4.03 -23.50 -11.17
C ALA A 978 -4.93 -23.15 -12.37
N LEU A 979 -6.01 -23.91 -12.56
CA LEU A 979 -6.97 -23.69 -13.65
C LEU A 979 -7.73 -22.37 -13.49
N ALA A 980 -8.17 -22.04 -12.28
CA ALA A 980 -8.88 -20.79 -11.99
C ALA A 980 -7.99 -19.56 -12.29
N ASN A 981 -6.74 -19.59 -11.83
CA ASN A 981 -5.77 -18.55 -12.14
C ASN A 981 -5.45 -18.48 -13.64
N ALA A 982 -5.37 -19.62 -14.32
CA ALA A 982 -5.10 -19.66 -15.75
C ALA A 982 -6.23 -19.05 -16.59
N VAL A 983 -7.50 -19.23 -16.21
CA VAL A 983 -8.65 -18.60 -16.87
C VAL A 983 -8.53 -17.08 -16.78
N ARG A 984 -8.29 -16.55 -15.57
CA ARG A 984 -8.10 -15.12 -15.34
C ARG A 984 -6.93 -14.56 -16.17
N SER A 985 -5.76 -15.20 -16.09
CA SER A 985 -4.55 -14.77 -16.78
C SER A 985 -4.72 -14.81 -18.30
N THR A 986 -5.37 -15.83 -18.85
CA THR A 986 -5.61 -15.95 -20.30
C THR A 986 -6.45 -14.79 -20.83
N ILE A 987 -7.53 -14.43 -20.14
CA ILE A 987 -8.38 -13.29 -20.52
C ILE A 987 -7.59 -11.97 -20.45
N MET A 988 -6.83 -11.77 -19.37
CA MET A 988 -6.05 -10.55 -19.18
C MET A 988 -4.92 -10.42 -20.20
N TYR A 989 -4.17 -11.48 -20.47
CA TYR A 989 -3.13 -11.49 -21.50
C TYR A 989 -3.71 -11.27 -22.89
N ALA A 990 -4.86 -11.87 -23.20
CA ALA A 990 -5.53 -11.65 -24.48
C ALA A 990 -5.96 -10.19 -24.62
N ALA A 991 -6.58 -9.60 -23.58
CA ALA A 991 -7.02 -8.21 -23.61
C ALA A 991 -5.85 -7.23 -23.69
N LEU A 992 -4.76 -7.50 -22.97
CA LEU A 992 -3.53 -6.71 -23.05
C LEU A 992 -2.93 -6.76 -24.47
N LEU A 993 -2.79 -7.97 -25.05
CA LEU A 993 -2.28 -8.14 -26.41
C LEU A 993 -3.18 -7.45 -27.44
N GLY A 994 -4.49 -7.58 -27.30
CA GLY A 994 -5.48 -6.91 -28.14
C GLY A 994 -5.38 -5.38 -28.02
N ALA A 995 -5.29 -4.85 -26.81
CA ALA A 995 -5.12 -3.41 -26.58
C ALA A 995 -3.82 -2.89 -27.20
N ILE A 996 -2.70 -3.58 -27.02
CA ILE A 996 -1.41 -3.23 -27.64
C ILE A 996 -1.53 -3.22 -29.17
N ALA A 997 -2.14 -4.25 -29.76
CA ALA A 997 -2.34 -4.33 -31.20
C ALA A 997 -3.21 -3.16 -31.74
N LEU A 998 -4.25 -2.76 -31.01
CA LEU A 998 -5.08 -1.59 -31.36
C LEU A 998 -4.30 -0.28 -31.26
N ILE A 999 -3.50 -0.11 -30.21
CA ILE A 999 -2.66 1.08 -30.01
C ILE A 999 -1.65 1.19 -31.17
N LEU A 1000 -0.94 0.10 -31.48
CA LEU A 1000 0.05 0.07 -32.57
C LEU A 1000 -0.57 0.35 -33.94
N ARG A 1001 -1.83 -0.07 -34.18
CA ARG A 1001 -2.56 0.25 -35.42
C ARG A 1001 -2.91 1.73 -35.56
N ARG A 1002 -3.05 2.46 -34.46
CA ARG A 1002 -3.32 3.91 -34.47
C ARG A 1002 -2.06 4.74 -34.71
N LEU A 1003 -0.88 4.17 -34.52
CA LEU A 1003 0.40 4.82 -34.84
C LEU A 1003 0.64 4.77 -36.35
N THR A 1004 0.62 5.92 -37.02
CA THR A 1004 0.67 6.00 -38.49
C THR A 1004 2.08 5.83 -39.06
N LYS A 1005 3.13 6.15 -38.30
CA LYS A 1005 4.52 6.09 -38.75
C LYS A 1005 5.25 4.90 -38.13
N GLU A 1006 6.05 4.17 -38.91
CA GLU A 1006 6.78 2.98 -38.43
C GLU A 1006 7.77 3.29 -37.29
N TRP A 1007 8.42 4.45 -37.30
CA TRP A 1007 9.30 4.86 -36.20
C TRP A 1007 8.56 5.05 -34.87
N MET A 1008 7.27 5.42 -34.90
CA MET A 1008 6.45 5.56 -33.69
C MET A 1008 6.14 4.18 -33.09
N LYS A 1009 5.90 3.17 -33.92
CA LYS A 1009 5.68 1.78 -33.47
C LYS A 1009 6.95 1.21 -32.86
N LEU A 1010 8.10 1.46 -33.48
CA LEU A 1010 9.40 1.08 -32.95
C LEU A 1010 9.66 1.74 -31.58
N ALA A 1011 9.46 3.06 -31.49
CA ALA A 1011 9.63 3.80 -30.23
C ALA A 1011 8.68 3.30 -29.14
N ALA A 1012 7.40 3.10 -29.45
CA ALA A 1012 6.41 2.56 -28.51
C ALA A 1012 6.77 1.14 -28.05
N GLY A 1013 7.28 0.30 -28.96
CA GLY A 1013 7.80 -1.03 -28.63
C GLY A 1013 8.95 -0.95 -27.63
N LEU A 1014 9.98 -0.15 -27.92
CA LEU A 1014 11.14 0.03 -27.02
C LEU A 1014 10.71 0.53 -25.63
N VAL A 1015 9.78 1.49 -25.57
CA VAL A 1015 9.25 1.97 -24.28
C VAL A 1015 8.42 0.88 -23.57
N ALA A 1016 7.67 0.06 -24.30
CA ALA A 1016 6.85 -1.01 -23.71
C ALA A 1016 7.69 -2.11 -23.01
N VAL A 1017 8.95 -2.30 -23.41
CA VAL A 1017 9.88 -3.24 -22.75
C VAL A 1017 10.02 -2.94 -21.25
N PHE A 1018 9.94 -1.66 -20.85
CA PHE A 1018 10.03 -1.25 -19.44
C PHE A 1018 8.96 -1.88 -18.54
N ALA A 1019 7.82 -2.31 -19.09
CA ALA A 1019 6.78 -3.01 -18.34
C ALA A 1019 7.26 -4.35 -17.74
N LEU A 1020 8.28 -4.97 -18.34
CA LEU A 1020 8.80 -6.29 -17.97
C LEU A 1020 10.05 -6.22 -17.07
N LEU A 1021 10.60 -5.03 -16.80
CA LEU A 1021 11.88 -4.89 -16.12
C LEU A 1021 11.75 -4.95 -14.59
N PRO A 1022 12.71 -5.57 -13.88
CA PRO A 1022 12.73 -5.61 -12.41
C PRO A 1022 13.04 -4.23 -11.80
N LEU A 1023 12.38 -3.88 -10.69
CA LEU A 1023 12.60 -2.60 -9.99
C LEU A 1023 13.93 -2.52 -9.22
N GLY A 1024 14.59 -3.67 -9.02
CA GLY A 1024 15.86 -3.77 -8.31
C GLY A 1024 17.08 -3.28 -9.10
N MET A 1025 16.96 -2.85 -10.35
CA MET A 1025 18.12 -2.42 -11.14
C MET A 1025 18.74 -1.14 -10.59
N ARG A 1026 20.08 -1.08 -10.62
CA ARG A 1026 20.90 0.06 -10.22
C ARG A 1026 22.00 0.38 -11.22
N THR A 1027 22.50 -0.57 -12.00
CA THR A 1027 23.64 -0.31 -12.92
C THR A 1027 23.24 -0.34 -14.40
N PRO A 1028 24.00 0.33 -15.30
CA PRO A 1028 23.79 0.21 -16.75
C PRO A 1028 23.93 -1.23 -17.27
N GLY A 1029 24.82 -2.04 -16.67
CA GLY A 1029 24.99 -3.44 -17.03
C GLY A 1029 23.78 -4.30 -16.68
N GLU A 1030 23.20 -4.10 -15.48
CA GLU A 1030 21.95 -4.73 -15.09
C GLU A 1030 20.81 -4.33 -16.03
N LEU A 1031 20.71 -3.03 -16.36
CA LEU A 1031 19.73 -2.54 -17.32
C LEU A 1031 19.92 -3.18 -18.69
N ALA A 1032 21.14 -3.23 -19.22
CA ALA A 1032 21.42 -3.81 -20.53
C ALA A 1032 21.05 -5.30 -20.58
N LEU A 1033 21.40 -6.08 -19.56
CA LEU A 1033 21.07 -7.50 -19.49
C LEU A 1033 19.55 -7.72 -19.40
N GLN A 1034 18.89 -7.07 -18.45
CA GLN A 1034 17.44 -7.26 -18.21
C GLN A 1034 16.61 -6.69 -19.36
N TYR A 1035 17.00 -5.55 -19.92
CA TYR A 1035 16.38 -4.98 -21.11
C TYR A 1035 16.60 -5.86 -22.34
N GLY A 1036 17.79 -6.44 -22.52
CA GLY A 1036 18.06 -7.40 -23.60
C GLY A 1036 17.17 -8.64 -23.52
N ILE A 1037 17.02 -9.23 -22.33
CA ILE A 1037 16.14 -10.38 -22.08
C ILE A 1037 14.67 -10.00 -22.32
N ALA A 1038 14.22 -8.86 -21.81
CA ALA A 1038 12.85 -8.38 -21.99
C ALA A 1038 12.55 -8.03 -23.46
N LEU A 1039 13.48 -7.39 -24.16
CA LEU A 1039 13.38 -7.09 -25.59
C LEU A 1039 13.33 -8.36 -26.43
N MET A 1040 14.16 -9.36 -26.12
CA MET A 1040 14.12 -10.67 -26.78
C MET A 1040 12.77 -11.36 -26.59
N THR A 1041 12.24 -11.31 -25.37
CA THR A 1041 10.91 -11.86 -25.04
C THR A 1041 9.82 -11.16 -25.84
N MET A 1042 9.83 -9.82 -25.86
CA MET A 1042 8.86 -9.03 -26.60
C MET A 1042 9.00 -9.20 -28.13
N ALA A 1043 10.22 -9.22 -28.66
CA ALA A 1043 10.48 -9.45 -30.08
C ALA A 1043 10.01 -10.84 -30.52
N SER A 1044 10.23 -11.87 -29.69
CA SER A 1044 9.73 -13.22 -29.93
C SER A 1044 8.20 -13.26 -29.93
N ALA A 1045 7.55 -12.57 -28.99
CA ALA A 1045 6.09 -12.44 -28.96
C ALA A 1045 5.56 -11.72 -30.21
N VAL A 1046 6.19 -10.63 -30.65
CA VAL A 1046 5.82 -9.91 -31.88
C VAL A 1046 6.01 -10.78 -33.12
N LEU A 1047 7.14 -11.48 -33.23
CA LEU A 1047 7.41 -12.42 -34.33
C LEU A 1047 6.36 -13.54 -34.36
N PHE A 1048 6.03 -14.10 -33.20
CA PHE A 1048 4.99 -15.11 -33.04
C PHE A 1048 3.63 -14.60 -33.56
N CYS A 1049 3.22 -13.41 -33.11
CA CYS A 1049 1.97 -12.78 -33.53
C CYS A 1049 1.95 -12.52 -35.05
N ALA A 1050 3.06 -12.01 -35.61
CA ALA A 1050 3.14 -11.60 -37.00
C ALA A 1050 3.23 -12.77 -38.00
N ARG A 1051 3.91 -13.86 -37.65
CA ARG A 1051 4.23 -14.95 -38.59
C ARG A 1051 3.41 -16.21 -38.37
N PHE A 1052 3.17 -16.60 -37.13
CA PHE A 1052 2.50 -17.86 -36.80
C PHE A 1052 1.02 -17.63 -36.48
N ALA A 1053 0.71 -16.79 -35.49
CA ALA A 1053 -0.67 -16.62 -35.04
C ALA A 1053 -1.53 -15.81 -36.01
N ARG A 1054 -1.00 -14.71 -36.60
CA ARG A 1054 -1.71 -13.87 -37.61
C ARG A 1054 -3.14 -13.52 -37.17
N ARG A 1055 -4.16 -13.97 -37.92
CA ARG A 1055 -5.60 -13.83 -37.59
C ARG A 1055 -6.22 -15.13 -37.06
N ASN A 1056 -5.41 -16.10 -36.64
CA ASN A 1056 -5.87 -17.34 -36.02
C ASN A 1056 -6.12 -17.11 -34.52
N TYR A 1057 -7.32 -16.67 -34.15
CA TYR A 1057 -7.67 -16.45 -32.73
C TYR A 1057 -7.69 -17.71 -31.88
N LEU A 1058 -7.90 -18.89 -32.50
CA LEU A 1058 -7.77 -20.17 -31.81
C LEU A 1058 -6.32 -20.42 -31.37
N ALA A 1059 -5.33 -20.04 -32.19
CA ALA A 1059 -3.92 -20.10 -31.83
C ALA A 1059 -3.59 -19.21 -30.63
N TYR A 1060 -4.06 -17.96 -30.60
CA TYR A 1060 -3.86 -17.07 -29.46
C TYR A 1060 -4.50 -17.63 -28.18
N ALA A 1061 -5.74 -18.14 -28.26
CA ALA A 1061 -6.42 -18.72 -27.10
C ALA A 1061 -5.66 -19.93 -26.53
N LEU A 1062 -5.22 -20.86 -27.38
CA LEU A 1062 -4.44 -22.04 -26.96
C LEU A 1062 -3.08 -21.66 -26.37
N VAL A 1063 -2.34 -20.76 -27.02
CA VAL A 1063 -1.00 -20.37 -26.58
C VAL A 1063 -1.05 -19.61 -25.26
N LEU A 1064 -1.99 -18.67 -25.09
CA LEU A 1064 -2.16 -17.95 -23.84
C LEU A 1064 -2.65 -18.86 -22.70
N TRP A 1065 -3.49 -19.86 -23.02
CA TRP A 1065 -3.91 -20.89 -22.08
C TRP A 1065 -2.71 -21.74 -21.59
N VAL A 1066 -1.88 -22.25 -22.51
CA VAL A 1066 -0.66 -23.00 -22.19
C VAL A 1066 0.33 -22.14 -21.40
N LEU A 1067 0.53 -20.89 -21.82
CA LEU A 1067 1.41 -19.94 -21.13
C LEU A 1067 0.96 -19.70 -19.69
N SER A 1068 -0.36 -19.63 -19.45
CA SER A 1068 -0.92 -19.40 -18.12
C SER A 1068 -0.81 -20.64 -17.21
N LEU A 1069 -0.72 -21.84 -17.77
CA LEU A 1069 -0.54 -23.09 -17.02
C LEU A 1069 0.92 -23.48 -16.79
N ARG A 1070 1.88 -22.87 -17.51
CA ARG A 1070 3.31 -23.23 -17.43
C ARG A 1070 3.88 -23.14 -16.01
N GLY A 1071 3.54 -22.08 -15.28
CA GLY A 1071 4.05 -21.81 -13.93
C GLY A 1071 3.52 -22.85 -12.94
N PRO A 1072 2.19 -23.00 -12.82
CA PRO A 1072 1.59 -24.05 -12.00
C PRO A 1072 2.08 -25.47 -12.33
N LEU A 1073 2.25 -25.81 -13.61
CA LEU A 1073 2.82 -27.11 -14.00
C LEU A 1073 4.27 -27.26 -13.55
N GLY A 1074 5.06 -26.18 -13.62
CA GLY A 1074 6.43 -26.13 -13.11
C GLY A 1074 6.49 -26.34 -11.59
N GLU A 1075 5.57 -25.74 -10.83
CA GLU A 1075 5.48 -25.97 -9.38
C GLU A 1075 5.01 -27.40 -9.05
N LEU A 1076 4.00 -27.93 -9.75
CA LEU A 1076 3.45 -29.25 -9.46
C LEU A 1076 4.39 -30.39 -9.84
N PHE A 1077 5.11 -30.30 -10.97
CA PHE A 1077 6.09 -31.31 -11.41
C PHE A 1077 7.52 -31.03 -10.92
N GLY A 1078 7.81 -29.81 -10.47
CA GLY A 1078 9.11 -29.45 -9.90
C GLY A 1078 9.35 -30.05 -8.51
N ASN A 1079 8.32 -30.62 -7.88
CA ASN A 1079 8.39 -31.21 -6.55
C ASN A 1079 8.15 -32.72 -6.63
N PRO A 1080 9.04 -33.56 -6.07
CA PRO A 1080 8.96 -35.01 -6.20
C PRO A 1080 7.82 -35.69 -5.40
N ILE A 1081 6.92 -34.91 -4.79
CA ILE A 1081 5.78 -35.41 -4.02
C ILE A 1081 4.74 -36.02 -4.99
N PRO A 1082 4.43 -37.34 -4.91
CA PRO A 1082 3.56 -38.01 -5.88
C PRO A 1082 2.13 -37.42 -5.95
N ALA A 1083 1.60 -36.93 -4.84
CA ALA A 1083 0.27 -36.31 -4.81
C ALA A 1083 0.22 -35.01 -5.65
N LEU A 1084 1.29 -34.22 -5.67
CA LEU A 1084 1.39 -33.02 -6.50
C LEU A 1084 1.53 -33.37 -7.98
N HIS A 1085 2.28 -34.42 -8.30
CA HIS A 1085 2.33 -34.95 -9.68
C HIS A 1085 0.95 -35.38 -10.17
N ALA A 1086 0.12 -36.01 -9.33
CA ALA A 1086 -1.25 -36.36 -9.69
C ALA A 1086 -2.10 -35.11 -10.00
N GLN A 1087 -1.98 -34.05 -9.20
CA GLN A 1087 -2.61 -32.76 -9.49
C GLN A 1087 -2.06 -32.14 -10.79
N GLY A 1088 -0.75 -32.25 -11.04
CA GLY A 1088 -0.12 -31.85 -12.29
C GLY A 1088 -0.70 -32.58 -13.49
N TRP A 1089 -0.89 -33.90 -13.39
CA TRP A 1089 -1.51 -34.71 -14.44
C TRP A 1089 -2.98 -34.35 -14.68
N ILE A 1090 -3.74 -33.92 -13.66
CA ILE A 1090 -5.09 -33.37 -13.86
C ILE A 1090 -5.02 -32.10 -14.72
N VAL A 1091 -4.10 -31.19 -14.41
CA VAL A 1091 -3.90 -29.96 -15.20
C VAL A 1091 -3.46 -30.30 -16.64
N VAL A 1092 -2.55 -31.26 -16.82
CA VAL A 1092 -2.14 -31.76 -18.13
C VAL A 1092 -3.30 -32.41 -18.88
N ALA A 1093 -4.15 -33.18 -18.21
CA ALA A 1093 -5.32 -33.80 -18.83
C ALA A 1093 -6.31 -32.74 -19.32
N VAL A 1094 -6.56 -31.68 -18.54
CA VAL A 1094 -7.39 -30.54 -18.98
C VAL A 1094 -6.76 -29.80 -20.16
N LEU A 1095 -5.44 -29.60 -20.14
CA LEU A 1095 -4.70 -28.99 -21.24
C LEU A 1095 -4.78 -29.85 -22.51
N ALA A 1096 -4.49 -31.14 -22.42
CA ALA A 1096 -4.57 -32.10 -23.52
C ALA A 1096 -5.99 -32.18 -24.07
N THR A 1097 -7.01 -32.25 -23.21
CA THR A 1097 -8.42 -32.20 -23.60
C THR A 1097 -8.74 -30.92 -24.36
N SER A 1098 -8.20 -29.77 -23.93
CA SER A 1098 -8.40 -28.49 -24.61
C SER A 1098 -7.77 -28.46 -26.00
N VAL A 1099 -6.58 -29.05 -26.16
CA VAL A 1099 -5.89 -29.18 -27.46
C VAL A 1099 -6.65 -30.15 -28.37
N VAL A 1100 -7.02 -31.33 -27.88
CA VAL A 1100 -7.81 -32.32 -28.64
C VAL A 1100 -9.14 -31.72 -29.07
N TRP A 1101 -9.84 -31.02 -28.17
CA TRP A 1101 -11.04 -30.28 -28.49
C TRP A 1101 -10.78 -29.27 -29.61
N ALA A 1102 -9.71 -28.47 -29.53
CA ALA A 1102 -9.40 -27.50 -30.59
C ALA A 1102 -9.14 -28.14 -31.96
N LEU A 1103 -8.56 -29.35 -32.01
CA LEU A 1103 -8.15 -30.03 -33.24
C LEU A 1103 -9.18 -31.00 -33.82
N TYR A 1104 -10.06 -31.57 -32.98
CA TYR A 1104 -10.96 -32.65 -33.36
C TYR A 1104 -11.78 -32.37 -34.63
N PRO A 1105 -12.41 -31.17 -34.81
CA PRO A 1105 -13.17 -30.89 -36.03
C PRO A 1105 -12.32 -30.82 -37.31
N ALA A 1106 -11.02 -30.56 -37.20
CA ALA A 1106 -10.10 -30.50 -38.34
C ALA A 1106 -9.61 -31.89 -38.76
N THR A 1107 -9.61 -32.87 -37.86
CA THR A 1107 -9.17 -34.26 -38.13
C THR A 1107 -10.31 -35.18 -38.56
N THR A 1108 -11.56 -34.89 -38.18
CA THR A 1108 -12.73 -35.66 -38.62
C THR A 1108 -13.21 -35.18 -40.00
N ARG A 1109 -12.71 -35.78 -41.08
CA ARG A 1109 -13.33 -35.66 -42.42
C ARG A 1109 -14.69 -36.38 -42.40
N LYS A 1110 -15.81 -35.65 -42.36
CA LYS A 1110 -17.04 -36.15 -43.00
C LYS A 1110 -16.96 -35.78 -44.47
N SER A 1111 -16.95 -36.81 -45.32
CA SER A 1111 -17.30 -36.73 -46.73
C SER A 1111 -18.76 -36.31 -46.82
N GLU A 1112 -19.02 -35.01 -46.99
CA GLU A 1112 -20.28 -34.57 -47.56
C GLU A 1112 -20.13 -34.69 -49.07
N THR A 1113 -20.45 -35.88 -49.57
CA THR A 1113 -20.95 -36.06 -50.93
C THR A 1113 -22.33 -35.42 -51.00
N VAL A 1114 -22.47 -34.38 -51.79
CA VAL A 1114 -23.58 -34.24 -52.74
C VAL A 1114 -22.98 -33.85 -54.08
#